data_AF-A0A0B6CPF1-F1
#
_entry.id   AF-A0A0B6CPF1-F1
#
_cell.length_a   1.000
_cell.length_b   1.000
_cell.length_c   1.000
_cell.angle_alpha   90.00
_cell.angle_beta   90.00
_cell.angle_gamma   90.00
#
_symmetry.space_group_name_H-M   'P 1'
#
loop_
_entity.id
_entity.type
_entity.pdbx_description
1 polymer ?
#
loop_
_entity_poly.entity_id
_entity_poly.type
_entity_poly.pdbx_seq_one_letter_code
_entity_poly.pdbx_strand_id
1 'polypeptide(L)'
;MKYKKLLISALLTACGATSYAAAVNYNAGTSYSKGQEVNNAGSCYVCDIPGWCSSSAAWAYAPGTGTAWQQAWTEGCENPGPSPDPTTEKTISVKLSGDSLPADAKIEFSANGKSYTVTNNQVTLPYSDSQTINYAISATNGSISPNSFAMTKDSSSINLTYTKQPAPVPGKCDTIPADVKDFIPNGQGGFWGGYSKGAFVKFDGSIYQLLNDYWTSASPADSSAWVLCEAIVQAQVNIKTTGLPQAIDKVDVKIGSQTYTINPNNPTPITVAKGSYDVSVSSVLSSDASKNYVAKTITPNPVVVNEETTEINLNINFQAEDVKPANVSFNVKFPEDASPSKTVTAKRISSNGDKYGDSINLDNGSNTTTIPSKGEFTIKPESYEINGTNYNANSITIVDGKVQDDNTISYEVAGAWPEKVIGGYTASWGADWNHKITSIDNMGENGYNIALLAFGKIINTSVGMFDDATICASGCTWDYDYTKKDAPLVIMSFGGIAHENTWTPDLSSDQSINKIAEDAVSFAAENHINGVDFDLEGASTGISDADVVLVDGIQTYPKITKLITAIREAANKQADKFPRGFFITAAPQTDGNDLYWAASGNKKFDSMLNADACGGHECFDSIFVQNYNSAKMNPNTAYDIVTRLLTAGNNTKTKFVMGYDLASGEWANNYPVIGWESETNGSDAPIVSATKFAKEHQDIGAFVWQAEQDKFGGASNKGVMTTGNDSYSFAHAMKEVYNIK
;
A
#
# COMPACT_ATOMS: atom_id res chain seq x y z
N MET A 1 -58.90 9.90 -69.90
CA MET A 1 -58.08 9.33 -70.99
C MET A 1 -56.74 8.92 -70.40
N LYS A 2 -56.49 7.62 -70.14
CA LYS A 2 -55.82 6.63 -71.00
C LYS A 2 -54.31 6.92 -71.30
N TYR A 3 -53.45 6.06 -70.73
CA TYR A 3 -52.17 5.48 -71.22
C TYR A 3 -50.93 6.41 -71.42
N LYS A 4 -49.79 6.17 -70.73
CA LYS A 4 -48.69 5.16 -70.89
C LYS A 4 -47.58 5.58 -71.89
N LYS A 5 -46.35 5.72 -71.36
CA LYS A 5 -45.08 5.04 -71.75
C LYS A 5 -44.26 5.46 -73.01
N LEU A 6 -42.91 5.44 -72.80
CA LEU A 6 -41.77 5.08 -73.71
C LEU A 6 -41.33 6.15 -74.75
N LEU A 7 -40.08 6.36 -75.22
CA LEU A 7 -38.70 5.77 -75.18
C LEU A 7 -37.74 6.85 -75.74
N ILE A 8 -36.53 7.10 -75.18
CA ILE A 8 -35.17 6.65 -75.60
C ILE A 8 -34.66 7.09 -77.00
N SER A 9 -33.52 7.82 -77.02
CA SER A 9 -32.26 7.60 -77.79
C SER A 9 -31.54 8.95 -78.02
N ALA A 10 -30.40 9.28 -77.40
CA ALA A 10 -29.00 8.96 -77.78
C ALA A 10 -28.57 9.65 -79.12
N LEU A 11 -27.36 10.16 -79.38
CA LEU A 11 -26.00 10.09 -78.81
C LEU A 11 -25.11 11.03 -79.67
N LEU A 12 -24.01 11.60 -79.13
CA LEU A 12 -22.65 11.72 -79.73
C LEU A 12 -21.73 12.49 -78.72
N THR A 13 -20.89 11.83 -77.90
CA THR A 13 -19.47 11.37 -78.10
C THR A 13 -18.45 12.53 -78.19
N ALA A 14 -17.27 12.60 -77.55
CA ALA A 14 -16.65 12.07 -76.32
C ALA A 14 -15.25 12.76 -76.23
N CYS A 15 -14.78 13.16 -75.04
CA CYS A 15 -13.36 13.09 -74.63
C CYS A 15 -13.27 13.21 -73.10
N GLY A 16 -12.49 12.34 -72.47
CA GLY A 16 -12.62 11.98 -71.05
C GLY A 16 -11.96 12.91 -70.04
N ALA A 17 -12.59 12.98 -68.86
CA ALA A 17 -11.95 13.07 -67.55
C ALA A 17 -13.01 12.65 -66.51
N THR A 18 -12.95 11.41 -66.04
CA THR A 18 -13.70 10.96 -64.87
C THR A 18 -13.15 11.68 -63.63
N SER A 19 -13.92 12.60 -63.06
CA SER A 19 -13.64 13.15 -61.73
C SER A 19 -14.18 12.15 -60.69
N TYR A 20 -13.26 11.46 -60.02
CA TYR A 20 -13.55 10.62 -58.86
C TYR A 20 -13.71 11.54 -57.63
N ALA A 21 -14.76 11.32 -56.84
CA ALA A 21 -15.05 12.08 -55.62
C ALA A 21 -14.10 11.63 -54.48
N ALA A 22 -13.55 12.58 -53.73
CA ALA A 22 -12.70 12.31 -52.57
C ALA A 22 -13.53 11.70 -51.40
N ALA A 23 -12.93 10.74 -50.67
CA ALA A 23 -13.55 10.06 -49.54
C ALA A 23 -13.95 11.04 -48.41
N VAL A 24 -15.15 10.85 -47.84
CA VAL A 24 -15.72 11.69 -46.76
C VAL A 24 -15.30 11.18 -45.38
N ASN A 25 -15.14 12.04 -44.38
CA ASN A 25 -14.78 11.57 -43.03
C ASN A 25 -15.90 10.72 -42.40
N TYR A 26 -15.52 9.65 -41.72
CA TYR A 26 -16.46 8.78 -41.01
C TYR A 26 -17.12 9.51 -39.83
N ASN A 27 -18.42 9.27 -39.63
CA ASN A 27 -19.22 9.76 -38.53
C ASN A 27 -20.26 8.69 -38.14
N ALA A 28 -20.25 8.28 -36.86
CA ALA A 28 -21.09 7.21 -36.37
C ALA A 28 -22.59 7.52 -36.55
N GLY A 29 -23.38 6.51 -36.95
CA GLY A 29 -24.82 6.66 -37.21
C GLY A 29 -25.18 7.32 -38.54
N THR A 30 -24.20 7.74 -39.35
CA THR A 30 -24.43 8.21 -40.73
C THR A 30 -24.71 7.01 -41.65
N SER A 31 -25.64 7.14 -42.60
CA SER A 31 -25.93 6.07 -43.55
C SER A 31 -24.85 5.96 -44.64
N TYR A 32 -24.09 4.87 -44.62
CA TYR A 32 -23.06 4.54 -45.61
C TYR A 32 -23.51 3.40 -46.52
N SER A 33 -23.30 3.57 -47.82
CA SER A 33 -23.60 2.55 -48.83
C SER A 33 -22.42 1.61 -49.06
N LYS A 34 -22.68 0.40 -49.57
CA LYS A 34 -21.63 -0.58 -49.88
C LYS A 34 -20.71 0.00 -50.96
N GLY A 35 -19.40 -0.09 -50.75
CA GLY A 35 -18.38 0.49 -51.62
C GLY A 35 -18.11 1.97 -51.37
N GLN A 36 -18.76 2.60 -50.38
CA GLN A 36 -18.50 4.00 -50.06
C GLN A 36 -17.19 4.15 -49.29
N GLU A 37 -16.33 5.05 -49.75
CA GLU A 37 -15.03 5.35 -49.14
C GLU A 37 -15.16 6.43 -48.06
N VAL A 38 -14.55 6.17 -46.90
CA VAL A 38 -14.47 7.11 -45.80
C VAL A 38 -13.06 7.18 -45.20
N ASN A 39 -12.71 8.34 -44.64
CA ASN A 39 -11.48 8.48 -43.86
C ASN A 39 -11.78 8.36 -42.36
N ASN A 40 -11.00 7.56 -41.64
CA ASN A 40 -11.02 7.50 -40.18
C ASN A 40 -9.64 7.14 -39.63
N ALA A 41 -9.27 7.61 -38.44
CA ALA A 41 -8.02 7.22 -37.77
C ALA A 41 -6.72 7.28 -38.63
N GLY A 42 -6.67 8.18 -39.62
CA GLY A 42 -5.50 8.36 -40.50
C GLY A 42 -5.42 7.42 -41.71
N SER A 43 -6.39 6.50 -41.88
CA SER A 43 -6.50 5.59 -43.02
C SER A 43 -7.83 5.78 -43.77
N CYS A 44 -7.90 5.27 -45.00
CA CYS A 44 -9.10 5.25 -45.82
C CYS A 44 -9.72 3.85 -45.80
N TYR A 45 -11.04 3.78 -45.69
CA TYR A 45 -11.80 2.55 -45.51
C TYR A 45 -13.00 2.49 -46.45
N VAL A 46 -13.27 1.31 -47.00
CA VAL A 46 -14.40 1.04 -47.90
C VAL A 46 -15.48 0.27 -47.13
N CYS A 47 -16.73 0.75 -47.19
CA CYS A 47 -17.84 0.06 -46.52
C CYS A 47 -18.18 -1.27 -47.21
N ASP A 48 -18.15 -2.37 -46.46
CA ASP A 48 -18.52 -3.70 -46.96
C ASP A 48 -19.97 -4.08 -46.65
N ILE A 49 -20.42 -3.73 -45.44
CA ILE A 49 -21.75 -4.10 -44.91
C ILE A 49 -22.48 -2.83 -44.44
N PRO A 50 -23.36 -2.24 -45.28
CA PRO A 50 -24.01 -0.94 -45.04
C PRO A 50 -24.64 -0.79 -43.65
N GLY A 51 -25.31 -1.84 -43.15
CA GLY A 51 -25.97 -1.80 -41.84
C GLY A 51 -24.99 -1.62 -40.67
N TRP A 52 -23.77 -2.16 -40.79
CA TRP A 52 -22.74 -2.05 -39.75
C TRP A 52 -21.88 -0.81 -39.94
N CYS A 53 -21.55 -0.45 -41.18
CA CYS A 53 -20.92 0.83 -41.50
C CYS A 53 -21.73 2.01 -40.96
N SER A 54 -23.06 1.90 -41.05
CA SER A 54 -24.00 2.93 -40.62
C SER A 54 -24.39 2.87 -39.15
N SER A 55 -23.78 1.97 -38.37
CA SER A 55 -24.11 1.80 -36.96
C SER A 55 -23.68 3.03 -36.15
N SER A 56 -24.49 3.41 -35.15
CA SER A 56 -24.10 4.38 -34.14
C SER A 56 -23.16 3.80 -33.09
N ALA A 57 -22.98 2.47 -33.05
CA ALA A 57 -22.07 1.77 -32.14
C ALA A 57 -20.60 1.88 -32.61
N ALA A 58 -20.04 3.09 -32.51
CA ALA A 58 -18.68 3.40 -32.95
C ALA A 58 -17.61 2.50 -32.29
N TRP A 59 -17.79 2.15 -31.01
CA TRP A 59 -16.88 1.25 -30.28
C TRP A 59 -16.73 -0.12 -30.96
N ALA A 60 -17.75 -0.59 -31.69
CA ALA A 60 -17.75 -1.87 -32.37
C ALA A 60 -17.37 -1.73 -33.85
N TYR A 61 -17.98 -0.79 -34.58
CA TYR A 61 -17.93 -0.76 -36.04
C TYR A 61 -17.28 0.50 -36.64
N ALA A 62 -16.68 1.38 -35.84
CA ALA A 62 -15.95 2.52 -36.41
C ALA A 62 -14.70 2.02 -37.19
N PRO A 63 -14.52 2.41 -38.47
CA PRO A 63 -13.42 1.91 -39.29
C PRO A 63 -12.06 2.19 -38.65
N GLY A 64 -11.18 1.19 -38.57
CA GLY A 64 -9.84 1.33 -37.98
C GLY A 64 -9.75 1.40 -36.46
N THR A 65 -10.85 1.54 -35.73
CA THR A 65 -10.84 1.77 -34.26
C THR A 65 -11.81 0.91 -33.46
N GLY A 66 -12.91 0.45 -34.06
CA GLY A 66 -13.91 -0.39 -33.39
C GLY A 66 -13.48 -1.85 -33.23
N THR A 67 -13.88 -2.53 -32.15
CA THR A 67 -13.42 -3.90 -31.84
C THR A 67 -13.80 -4.96 -32.90
N ALA A 68 -14.77 -4.65 -33.77
CA ALA A 68 -15.24 -5.49 -34.86
C ALA A 68 -15.25 -4.74 -36.21
N TRP A 69 -14.44 -3.68 -36.36
CA TRP A 69 -14.49 -2.82 -37.54
C TRP A 69 -14.21 -3.56 -38.85
N GLN A 70 -13.33 -4.57 -38.82
CA GLN A 70 -12.95 -5.39 -39.98
C GLN A 70 -14.13 -6.19 -40.55
N GLN A 71 -15.21 -6.32 -39.79
CA GLN A 71 -16.44 -6.97 -40.26
C GLN A 71 -17.31 -6.02 -41.09
N ALA A 72 -17.17 -4.71 -40.88
CA ALA A 72 -17.96 -3.68 -41.53
C ALA A 72 -17.20 -2.97 -42.66
N TRP A 73 -15.87 -2.90 -42.56
CA TRP A 73 -15.01 -2.12 -43.44
C TRP A 73 -13.77 -2.89 -43.87
N THR A 74 -13.34 -2.62 -45.11
CA THR A 74 -12.02 -3.00 -45.63
C THR A 74 -11.11 -1.79 -45.62
N GLU A 75 -9.89 -1.95 -45.12
CA GLU A 75 -8.87 -0.89 -45.16
C GLU A 75 -8.24 -0.80 -46.55
N GLY A 76 -8.16 0.42 -47.09
CA GLY A 76 -7.63 0.73 -48.42
C GLY A 76 -8.73 1.17 -49.40
N CYS A 77 -8.51 2.32 -50.05
CA CYS A 77 -9.38 2.90 -51.08
C CYS A 77 -8.73 2.77 -52.46
N GLU A 78 -9.50 2.72 -53.55
CA GLU A 78 -8.96 2.44 -54.89
C GLU A 78 -8.07 3.58 -55.44
N ASN A 79 -8.16 4.79 -54.88
CA ASN A 79 -7.16 5.87 -55.04
C ASN A 79 -7.22 6.84 -53.85
N PRO A 80 -6.36 6.71 -52.82
CA PRO A 80 -6.26 7.73 -51.80
C PRO A 80 -5.60 8.96 -52.43
N GLY A 81 -6.37 10.02 -52.68
CA GLY A 81 -5.78 11.33 -52.94
C GLY A 81 -4.80 11.69 -51.81
N PRO A 82 -3.71 12.43 -52.06
CA PRO A 82 -2.73 12.71 -51.03
C PRO A 82 -3.39 13.44 -49.85
N SER A 83 -3.26 12.86 -48.66
CA SER A 83 -3.53 13.57 -47.41
C SER A 83 -2.63 14.81 -47.38
N PRO A 84 -3.16 16.03 -47.16
CA PRO A 84 -2.33 17.22 -47.13
C PRO A 84 -1.35 17.13 -45.96
N ASP A 85 -0.05 17.08 -46.25
CA ASP A 85 0.99 17.22 -45.24
C ASP A 85 0.87 18.61 -44.59
N PRO A 86 0.67 18.71 -43.26
CA PRO A 86 0.63 19.99 -42.58
C PRO A 86 2.02 20.62 -42.60
N THR A 87 2.13 21.84 -43.16
CA THR A 87 3.43 22.51 -43.32
C THR A 87 3.76 23.48 -42.19
N THR A 88 2.77 23.97 -41.42
CA THR A 88 2.96 24.99 -40.38
C THR A 88 1.83 24.98 -39.33
N GLU A 89 2.10 25.42 -38.10
CA GLU A 89 1.10 25.65 -37.04
C GLU A 89 0.80 27.14 -36.85
N LYS A 90 -0.45 27.47 -36.51
CA LYS A 90 -0.87 28.85 -36.23
C LYS A 90 -1.77 28.90 -35.01
N THR A 91 -1.50 29.84 -34.12
CA THR A 91 -2.37 30.15 -32.98
C THR A 91 -3.53 31.04 -33.43
N ILE A 92 -4.75 30.62 -33.12
CA ILE A 92 -5.97 31.38 -33.36
C ILE A 92 -6.67 31.70 -32.03
N SER A 93 -7.43 32.80 -32.02
CA SER A 93 -8.24 33.18 -30.85
C SER A 93 -9.57 32.43 -30.83
N VAL A 94 -9.92 31.86 -29.69
CA VAL A 94 -11.23 31.24 -29.44
C VAL A 94 -12.07 32.23 -28.64
N LYS A 95 -13.14 32.72 -29.26
CA LYS A 95 -14.11 33.61 -28.61
C LYS A 95 -15.28 32.77 -28.14
N LEU A 96 -15.33 32.50 -26.85
CA LEU A 96 -16.40 31.72 -26.24
C LEU A 96 -17.57 32.62 -25.83
N SER A 97 -18.79 32.25 -26.22
CA SER A 97 -20.05 32.84 -25.76
C SER A 97 -20.99 31.73 -25.23
N GLY A 98 -22.13 32.10 -24.65
CA GLY A 98 -23.06 31.15 -24.03
C GLY A 98 -22.84 31.01 -22.52
N ASP A 99 -22.97 29.80 -21.99
CA ASP A 99 -22.79 29.53 -20.56
C ASP A 99 -21.32 29.63 -20.13
N SER A 100 -21.07 29.83 -18.84
CA SER A 100 -19.72 29.80 -18.27
C SER A 100 -19.15 28.38 -18.30
N LEU A 101 -17.95 28.22 -18.84
CA LEU A 101 -17.23 26.95 -18.86
C LEU A 101 -16.82 26.53 -17.42
N PRO A 102 -17.19 25.32 -16.94
CA PRO A 102 -16.76 24.81 -15.64
C PRO A 102 -15.21 24.72 -15.51
N ALA A 103 -14.69 24.78 -14.28
CA ALA A 103 -13.24 24.80 -14.02
C ALA A 103 -12.49 23.54 -14.48
N ASP A 104 -13.20 22.40 -14.53
CA ASP A 104 -12.71 21.10 -15.00
C ASP A 104 -13.03 20.83 -16.48
N ALA A 105 -13.86 21.67 -17.11
CA ALA A 105 -14.28 21.49 -18.49
C ALA A 105 -13.20 21.94 -19.49
N LYS A 106 -13.06 21.18 -20.59
CA LYS A 106 -12.07 21.40 -21.66
C LYS A 106 -12.78 21.53 -22.99
N ILE A 107 -12.28 22.41 -23.85
CA ILE A 107 -12.65 22.48 -25.27
C ILE A 107 -11.48 21.91 -26.07
N GLU A 108 -11.77 20.95 -26.94
CA GLU A 108 -10.75 20.27 -27.75
C GLU A 108 -11.08 20.34 -29.24
N PHE A 109 -10.06 20.63 -30.03
CA PHE A 109 -10.07 20.50 -31.48
C PHE A 109 -9.37 19.20 -31.84
N SER A 110 -9.95 18.38 -32.71
CA SER A 110 -9.36 17.11 -33.12
C SER A 110 -9.36 16.94 -34.64
N ALA A 111 -8.22 16.49 -35.17
CA ALA A 111 -8.05 16.12 -36.56
C ALA A 111 -6.92 15.09 -36.67
N ASN A 112 -7.03 14.14 -37.60
CA ASN A 112 -6.00 13.12 -37.88
C ASN A 112 -5.49 12.38 -36.63
N GLY A 113 -6.38 12.05 -35.69
CA GLY A 113 -6.04 11.31 -34.46
C GLY A 113 -5.29 12.11 -33.39
N LYS A 114 -5.13 13.44 -33.56
CA LYS A 114 -4.48 14.32 -32.59
C LYS A 114 -5.47 15.35 -32.06
N SER A 115 -5.44 15.58 -30.74
CA SER A 115 -6.27 16.56 -30.04
C SER A 115 -5.46 17.78 -29.61
N TYR A 116 -6.11 18.95 -29.64
CA TYR A 116 -5.54 20.25 -29.32
C TYR A 116 -6.48 20.98 -28.36
N THR A 117 -6.04 21.19 -27.12
CA THR A 117 -6.84 21.80 -26.06
C THR A 117 -6.77 23.32 -26.11
N VAL A 118 -7.91 23.98 -25.96
CA VAL A 118 -7.98 25.45 -25.83
C VAL A 118 -7.39 25.88 -24.48
N THR A 119 -6.42 26.79 -24.49
CA THR A 119 -5.80 27.35 -23.28
C THR A 119 -5.75 28.87 -23.40
N ASN A 120 -6.13 29.61 -22.35
CA ASN A 120 -6.14 31.08 -22.34
C ASN A 120 -6.89 31.70 -23.55
N ASN A 121 -8.05 31.14 -23.91
CA ASN A 121 -8.86 31.54 -25.07
C ASN A 121 -8.12 31.46 -26.41
N GLN A 122 -7.15 30.56 -26.54
CA GLN A 122 -6.37 30.35 -27.76
C GLN A 122 -6.16 28.85 -28.00
N VAL A 123 -5.95 28.49 -29.27
CA VAL A 123 -5.54 27.13 -29.65
C VAL A 123 -4.56 27.22 -30.82
N THR A 124 -3.51 26.40 -30.76
CA THR A 124 -2.52 26.27 -31.85
C THR A 124 -2.87 25.06 -32.69
N LEU A 125 -3.19 25.30 -33.96
CA LEU A 125 -3.63 24.26 -34.90
C LEU A 125 -2.74 24.24 -36.14
N PRO A 126 -2.37 23.05 -36.64
CA PRO A 126 -1.81 22.91 -37.98
C PRO A 126 -2.72 23.45 -39.08
N TYR A 127 -2.12 23.99 -40.15
CA TYR A 127 -2.83 24.36 -41.37
C TYR A 127 -2.00 24.04 -42.62
N SER A 128 -2.63 24.08 -43.79
CA SER A 128 -1.96 23.95 -45.10
C SER A 128 -2.20 25.19 -45.95
N ASP A 129 -1.18 25.59 -46.73
CA ASP A 129 -1.27 26.72 -47.66
C ASP A 129 -2.10 26.41 -48.92
N SER A 130 -2.29 25.13 -49.22
CA SER A 130 -2.93 24.64 -50.44
C SER A 130 -4.29 23.97 -50.20
N GLN A 131 -4.57 23.51 -48.99
CA GLN A 131 -5.80 22.79 -48.65
C GLN A 131 -6.35 23.17 -47.26
N THR A 132 -7.67 23.07 -47.10
CA THR A 132 -8.34 23.30 -45.81
C THR A 132 -8.25 22.06 -44.93
N ILE A 133 -7.92 22.23 -43.64
CA ILE A 133 -7.95 21.15 -42.65
C ILE A 133 -9.19 21.32 -41.79
N ASN A 134 -10.04 20.29 -41.71
CA ASN A 134 -11.25 20.32 -40.89
C ASN A 134 -10.99 19.69 -39.53
N TYR A 135 -11.22 20.46 -38.47
CA TYR A 135 -11.17 20.02 -37.08
C TYR A 135 -12.59 19.74 -36.57
N ALA A 136 -12.78 18.63 -35.87
CA ALA A 136 -13.94 18.43 -35.01
C ALA A 136 -13.71 19.17 -33.69
N ILE A 137 -14.77 19.70 -33.08
CA ILE A 137 -14.70 20.42 -31.80
C ILE A 137 -15.61 19.73 -30.81
N SER A 138 -15.06 19.39 -29.64
CA SER A 138 -15.80 18.86 -28.50
C SER A 138 -15.59 19.74 -27.27
N ALA A 139 -16.54 19.67 -26.34
CA ALA A 139 -16.40 20.21 -25.00
C ALA A 139 -16.77 19.12 -23.99
N THR A 140 -16.07 19.04 -22.86
CA THR A 140 -16.51 18.20 -21.74
C THR A 140 -17.62 18.90 -20.95
N ASN A 141 -18.49 18.13 -20.30
CA ASN A 141 -19.59 18.61 -19.45
C ASN A 141 -20.58 19.57 -20.15
N GLY A 142 -20.71 19.49 -21.47
CA GLY A 142 -21.62 20.34 -22.25
C GLY A 142 -21.50 20.11 -23.75
N SER A 143 -22.10 21.01 -24.52
CA SER A 143 -22.05 20.98 -25.99
C SER A 143 -21.45 22.27 -26.54
N ILE A 144 -20.84 22.17 -27.73
CA ILE A 144 -20.16 23.28 -28.39
C ILE A 144 -20.72 23.47 -29.80
N SER A 145 -20.95 24.73 -30.19
CA SER A 145 -21.43 25.09 -31.52
C SER A 145 -20.67 26.29 -32.10
N PRO A 146 -20.17 26.23 -33.35
CA PRO A 146 -20.15 25.05 -34.22
C PRO A 146 -19.27 23.93 -33.63
N ASN A 147 -19.61 22.67 -33.95
CA ASN A 147 -18.86 21.48 -33.53
C ASN A 147 -17.74 21.10 -34.52
N SER A 148 -17.40 22.01 -35.44
CA SER A 148 -16.34 21.82 -36.41
C SER A 148 -15.76 23.17 -36.84
N PHE A 149 -14.52 23.13 -37.34
CA PHE A 149 -13.82 24.29 -37.84
C PHE A 149 -12.93 23.98 -39.03
N ALA A 150 -13.11 24.75 -40.10
CA ALA A 150 -12.28 24.73 -41.29
C ALA A 150 -11.07 25.66 -41.12
N MET A 151 -9.91 25.08 -40.85
CA MET A 151 -8.65 25.80 -40.68
C MET A 151 -7.99 26.08 -42.04
N THR A 152 -7.63 27.35 -42.26
CA THR A 152 -6.91 27.84 -43.45
C THR A 152 -5.79 28.79 -43.03
N LYS A 153 -4.90 29.14 -43.96
CA LYS A 153 -3.84 30.13 -43.69
C LYS A 153 -4.36 31.49 -43.21
N ASP A 154 -5.57 31.87 -43.61
CA ASP A 154 -6.18 33.17 -43.30
C ASP A 154 -7.00 33.16 -42.00
N SER A 155 -7.20 31.98 -41.39
CA SER A 155 -7.92 31.83 -40.12
C SER A 155 -7.21 32.56 -38.99
N SER A 156 -7.95 33.38 -38.23
CA SER A 156 -7.41 34.17 -37.10
C SER A 156 -8.21 34.01 -35.81
N SER A 157 -9.50 33.71 -35.92
CA SER A 157 -10.34 33.42 -34.75
C SER A 157 -11.54 32.54 -35.11
N ILE A 158 -12.12 31.92 -34.08
CA ILE A 158 -13.40 31.21 -34.15
C ILE A 158 -14.29 31.68 -32.99
N ASN A 159 -15.57 31.90 -33.29
CA ASN A 159 -16.59 32.10 -32.26
C ASN A 159 -17.22 30.74 -31.94
N LEU A 160 -17.20 30.37 -30.67
CA LEU A 160 -17.83 29.15 -30.16
C LEU A 160 -18.91 29.53 -29.16
N THR A 161 -20.03 28.83 -29.19
CA THR A 161 -21.06 28.90 -28.15
C THR A 161 -21.02 27.62 -27.34
N TYR A 162 -20.66 27.74 -26.06
CA TYR A 162 -20.78 26.65 -25.10
C TYR A 162 -22.17 26.69 -24.49
N THR A 163 -22.83 25.53 -24.49
CA THR A 163 -24.07 25.32 -23.78
C THR A 163 -23.79 24.27 -22.71
N LYS A 164 -23.90 24.67 -21.44
CA LYS A 164 -23.74 23.77 -20.31
C LYS A 164 -24.76 22.65 -20.46
N GLN A 165 -24.34 21.42 -20.18
CA GLN A 165 -25.31 20.32 -20.10
C GLN A 165 -26.32 20.67 -19.00
N PRO A 166 -27.63 20.78 -19.30
CA PRO A 166 -28.62 21.04 -18.27
C PRO A 166 -28.52 19.96 -17.20
N ALA A 167 -28.63 20.35 -15.92
CA ALA A 167 -28.61 19.39 -14.82
C ALA A 167 -29.66 18.30 -15.12
N PRO A 168 -29.29 17.02 -15.08
CA PRO A 168 -30.24 15.96 -15.36
C PRO A 168 -31.42 16.08 -14.38
N VAL A 169 -32.64 16.10 -14.91
CA VAL A 169 -33.86 16.20 -14.10
C VAL A 169 -34.20 14.80 -13.61
N PRO A 170 -34.42 14.57 -12.31
CA PRO A 170 -34.80 13.27 -11.79
C PRO A 170 -36.02 12.70 -12.55
N GLY A 171 -35.86 11.48 -13.05
CA GLY A 171 -36.93 10.69 -13.65
C GLY A 171 -37.73 9.94 -12.60
N LYS A 172 -38.74 9.17 -13.04
CA LYS A 172 -39.49 8.29 -12.14
C LYS A 172 -38.68 7.00 -11.90
N CYS A 173 -38.09 6.89 -10.73
CA CYS A 173 -37.45 5.66 -10.24
C CYS A 173 -38.36 4.88 -9.29
N ASP A 174 -37.97 3.64 -9.02
CA ASP A 174 -38.50 2.86 -7.90
C ASP A 174 -37.97 3.41 -6.56
N THR A 175 -38.52 2.91 -5.45
CA THR A 175 -38.09 3.30 -4.10
C THR A 175 -36.59 3.05 -3.92
N ILE A 176 -35.83 4.11 -3.65
CA ILE A 176 -34.37 4.06 -3.51
C ILE A 176 -34.00 3.21 -2.27
N PRO A 177 -33.17 2.16 -2.40
CA PRO A 177 -32.66 1.38 -1.27
C PRO A 177 -31.80 2.24 -0.32
N ALA A 178 -31.77 1.89 0.97
CA ALA A 178 -30.96 2.63 1.95
C ALA A 178 -29.43 2.48 1.74
N ASP A 179 -29.00 1.43 1.05
CA ASP A 179 -27.60 0.98 0.95
C ASP A 179 -27.04 0.99 -0.48
N VAL A 180 -27.46 1.95 -1.31
CA VAL A 180 -26.96 2.08 -2.70
C VAL A 180 -25.43 2.16 -2.72
N LYS A 181 -24.82 1.29 -3.53
CA LYS A 181 -23.36 1.17 -3.72
C LYS A 181 -22.89 2.08 -4.86
N ASP A 182 -21.61 2.44 -4.83
CA ASP A 182 -20.97 3.15 -5.95
C ASP A 182 -20.94 2.30 -7.21
N PHE A 183 -21.05 2.94 -8.36
CA PHE A 183 -20.82 2.31 -9.66
C PHE A 183 -19.37 1.86 -9.74
N ILE A 184 -19.19 0.60 -10.08
CA ILE A 184 -17.90 -0.05 -10.27
C ILE A 184 -17.76 -0.28 -11.77
N PRO A 185 -16.79 0.38 -12.44
CA PRO A 185 -16.48 0.12 -13.83
C PRO A 185 -16.14 -1.36 -14.04
N ASN A 186 -16.60 -1.91 -15.16
CA ASN A 186 -16.29 -3.28 -15.52
C ASN A 186 -14.76 -3.48 -15.62
N GLY A 187 -14.24 -4.47 -14.89
CA GLY A 187 -12.81 -4.77 -14.76
C GLY A 187 -12.10 -4.07 -13.59
N GLN A 188 -12.77 -3.15 -12.88
CA GLN A 188 -12.20 -2.48 -11.71
C GLN A 188 -12.59 -3.21 -10.42
N GLY A 189 -11.66 -3.37 -9.49
CA GLY A 189 -11.91 -4.04 -8.20
C GLY A 189 -12.34 -5.51 -8.31
N GLY A 190 -11.99 -6.19 -9.41
CA GLY A 190 -12.40 -7.57 -9.68
C GLY A 190 -13.85 -7.76 -10.11
N PHE A 191 -14.58 -6.66 -10.39
CA PHE A 191 -15.97 -6.71 -10.83
C PHE A 191 -16.07 -6.96 -12.35
N TRP A 192 -16.57 -8.14 -12.74
CA TRP A 192 -16.72 -8.56 -14.14
C TRP A 192 -18.17 -8.84 -14.58
N GLY A 193 -19.16 -8.33 -13.84
CA GLY A 193 -20.57 -8.73 -13.97
C GLY A 193 -21.51 -7.75 -14.69
N GLY A 194 -21.15 -6.46 -14.77
CA GLY A 194 -22.07 -5.39 -15.20
C GLY A 194 -23.32 -5.29 -14.30
N TYR A 195 -24.30 -4.48 -14.71
CA TYR A 195 -25.51 -4.19 -13.94
C TYR A 195 -26.77 -4.64 -14.67
N SER A 196 -27.66 -5.34 -13.97
CA SER A 196 -28.96 -5.76 -14.49
C SER A 196 -30.05 -4.73 -14.22
N LYS A 197 -31.13 -4.77 -15.01
CA LYS A 197 -32.29 -3.88 -14.85
C LYS A 197 -32.80 -3.86 -13.41
N GLY A 198 -33.08 -2.65 -12.92
CA GLY A 198 -33.50 -2.37 -11.56
C GLY A 198 -32.34 -2.07 -10.60
N ALA A 199 -31.08 -2.28 -11.01
CA ALA A 199 -29.92 -1.95 -10.18
C ALA A 199 -29.87 -0.44 -9.88
N PHE A 200 -29.56 -0.12 -8.62
CA PHE A 200 -29.26 1.23 -8.17
C PHE A 200 -27.76 1.38 -7.99
N VAL A 201 -27.20 2.48 -8.49
CA VAL A 201 -25.79 2.84 -8.30
C VAL A 201 -25.66 4.31 -7.92
N LYS A 202 -24.66 4.63 -7.11
CA LYS A 202 -24.14 5.98 -6.95
C LYS A 202 -23.09 6.22 -8.03
N PHE A 203 -23.27 7.24 -8.84
CA PHE A 203 -22.29 7.61 -9.85
C PHE A 203 -22.25 9.12 -9.93
N ASP A 204 -21.04 9.68 -9.87
CA ASP A 204 -20.83 11.13 -9.82
C ASP A 204 -21.80 11.77 -8.83
N GLY A 205 -21.75 11.30 -7.57
CA GLY A 205 -22.55 11.70 -6.41
C GLY A 205 -24.09 11.63 -6.51
N SER A 206 -24.64 11.25 -7.66
CA SER A 206 -26.07 11.11 -7.91
C SER A 206 -26.48 9.64 -7.84
N ILE A 207 -27.76 9.38 -7.58
CA ILE A 207 -28.30 8.01 -7.59
C ILE A 207 -29.00 7.75 -8.92
N TYR A 208 -28.59 6.68 -9.60
CA TYR A 208 -29.17 6.22 -10.85
C TYR A 208 -29.77 4.83 -10.69
N GLN A 209 -30.85 4.57 -11.44
CA GLN A 209 -31.44 3.25 -11.58
C GLN A 209 -31.41 2.81 -13.05
N LEU A 210 -30.99 1.56 -13.31
CA LEU A 210 -31.03 1.00 -14.65
C LEU A 210 -32.46 0.59 -15.00
N LEU A 211 -33.19 1.40 -15.79
CA LEU A 211 -34.60 1.11 -16.13
C LEU A 211 -34.82 0.82 -17.62
N ASN A 212 -34.02 1.46 -18.48
CA ASN A 212 -34.26 1.46 -19.92
C ASN A 212 -33.49 0.37 -20.68
N ASP A 213 -32.76 -0.49 -19.96
CA ASP A 213 -32.09 -1.67 -20.53
C ASP A 213 -32.14 -2.85 -19.55
N TYR A 214 -31.93 -4.07 -20.06
CA TYR A 214 -31.92 -5.31 -19.27
C TYR A 214 -30.57 -5.56 -18.61
N TRP A 215 -29.47 -5.09 -19.21
CA TRP A 215 -28.12 -5.20 -18.67
C TRP A 215 -27.20 -4.15 -19.29
N THR A 216 -26.26 -3.58 -18.52
CA THR A 216 -25.20 -2.72 -19.05
C THR A 216 -23.91 -2.80 -18.22
N SER A 217 -22.76 -2.71 -18.89
CA SER A 217 -21.46 -2.46 -18.26
C SER A 217 -21.03 -0.99 -18.37
N ALA A 218 -21.80 -0.17 -19.09
CA ALA A 218 -21.51 1.24 -19.31
C ALA A 218 -21.98 2.09 -18.12
N SER A 219 -21.24 3.16 -17.83
CA SER A 219 -21.57 4.07 -16.73
C SER A 219 -22.83 4.89 -17.01
N PRO A 220 -23.45 5.50 -15.98
CA PRO A 220 -24.50 6.50 -16.16
C PRO A 220 -24.12 7.72 -17.00
N ALA A 221 -22.83 8.07 -17.14
CA ALA A 221 -22.39 9.11 -18.08
C ALA A 221 -22.42 8.63 -19.54
N ASP A 222 -22.16 7.34 -19.77
CA ASP A 222 -21.94 6.79 -21.11
C ASP A 222 -23.19 6.13 -21.70
N SER A 223 -24.23 5.91 -20.89
CA SER A 223 -25.43 5.18 -21.30
C SER A 223 -26.72 5.83 -20.82
N SER A 224 -27.60 6.13 -21.78
CA SER A 224 -28.96 6.61 -21.53
C SER A 224 -29.90 5.53 -20.96
N ALA A 225 -29.40 4.32 -20.74
CA ALA A 225 -30.13 3.24 -20.08
C ALA A 225 -30.43 3.57 -18.60
N TRP A 226 -29.55 4.36 -17.98
CA TRP A 226 -29.64 4.80 -16.60
C TRP A 226 -30.61 5.99 -16.46
N VAL A 227 -31.53 5.89 -15.53
CA VAL A 227 -32.45 6.96 -15.15
C VAL A 227 -31.95 7.59 -13.86
N LEU A 228 -31.77 8.91 -13.85
CA LEU A 228 -31.44 9.65 -12.64
C LEU A 228 -32.62 9.59 -11.66
N CYS A 229 -32.36 9.19 -10.42
CA CYS A 229 -33.35 9.11 -9.34
C CYS A 229 -33.26 10.27 -8.37
N GLU A 230 -32.05 10.71 -8.04
CA GLU A 230 -31.79 11.84 -7.16
C GLU A 230 -30.49 12.54 -7.61
N ALA A 231 -30.55 13.86 -7.78
CA ALA A 231 -29.40 14.68 -8.20
C ALA A 231 -28.47 14.97 -7.01
N ILE A 232 -27.16 15.12 -7.27
CA ILE A 232 -26.25 15.73 -6.29
C ILE A 232 -26.78 17.10 -5.91
N VAL A 233 -27.01 17.28 -4.61
CA VAL A 233 -27.03 18.61 -3.99
C VAL A 233 -25.79 18.71 -3.13
N GLN A 234 -24.88 19.59 -3.50
CA GLN A 234 -23.62 19.87 -2.81
C GLN A 234 -23.42 21.38 -2.70
N ALA A 235 -22.80 21.82 -1.62
CA ALA A 235 -22.43 23.22 -1.40
C ALA A 235 -20.94 23.35 -1.11
N GLN A 236 -20.37 24.49 -1.51
CA GLN A 236 -19.02 24.90 -1.11
C GLN A 236 -19.08 25.61 0.25
N VAL A 237 -18.41 25.06 1.25
CA VAL A 237 -18.26 25.64 2.58
C VAL A 237 -16.97 26.46 2.61
N ASN A 238 -17.11 27.77 2.53
CA ASN A 238 -16.04 28.74 2.66
C ASN A 238 -15.73 28.99 4.13
N ILE A 239 -14.54 28.60 4.60
CA ILE A 239 -14.17 28.74 6.01
C ILE A 239 -13.45 30.05 6.24
N LYS A 240 -13.86 30.78 7.29
CA LYS A 240 -13.16 31.96 7.78
C LYS A 240 -12.82 31.77 9.25
N THR A 241 -11.53 31.83 9.57
CA THR A 241 -11.06 31.76 10.96
C THR A 241 -10.71 33.16 11.49
N THR A 242 -10.90 33.38 12.79
CA THR A 242 -10.50 34.59 13.49
C THR A 242 -9.92 34.24 14.86
N GLY A 243 -9.03 35.07 15.41
CA GLY A 243 -8.43 34.85 16.73
C GLY A 243 -7.23 33.89 16.78
N LEU A 244 -6.79 33.37 15.63
CA LEU A 244 -5.55 32.59 15.51
C LEU A 244 -4.37 33.49 15.05
N PRO A 245 -3.15 33.31 15.57
CA PRO A 245 -1.95 33.94 15.04
C PRO A 245 -1.54 33.38 13.66
N GLN A 246 -0.85 34.19 12.86
CA GLN A 246 -0.39 33.77 11.52
C GLN A 246 0.57 32.58 11.51
N ALA A 247 1.25 32.33 12.62
CA ALA A 247 2.16 31.18 12.75
C ALA A 247 1.43 29.83 12.78
N ILE A 248 0.11 29.81 13.05
CA ILE A 248 -0.70 28.59 12.94
C ILE A 248 -1.14 28.45 11.49
N ASP A 249 -0.70 27.38 10.84
CA ASP A 249 -0.95 27.09 9.43
C ASP A 249 -1.79 25.82 9.21
N LYS A 250 -2.20 25.15 10.30
CA LYS A 250 -3.05 23.95 10.29
C LYS A 250 -4.08 23.96 11.40
N VAL A 251 -5.31 23.61 11.05
CA VAL A 251 -6.45 23.45 11.98
C VAL A 251 -7.34 22.31 11.48
N ASP A 252 -7.74 21.42 12.38
CA ASP A 252 -8.70 20.36 12.07
C ASP A 252 -10.13 20.80 12.36
N VAL A 253 -10.96 20.80 11.31
CA VAL A 253 -12.39 21.13 11.35
C VAL A 253 -13.16 19.86 11.03
N LYS A 254 -14.02 19.43 11.94
CA LYS A 254 -14.90 18.28 11.75
C LYS A 254 -16.29 18.75 11.36
N ILE A 255 -16.79 18.30 10.21
CA ILE A 255 -18.15 18.56 9.71
C ILE A 255 -18.87 17.21 9.62
N GLY A 256 -19.83 16.98 10.52
CA GLY A 256 -20.44 15.66 10.69
C GLY A 256 -19.44 14.62 11.20
N SER A 257 -19.28 13.51 10.48
CA SER A 257 -18.30 12.47 10.82
C SER A 257 -16.89 12.73 10.25
N GLN A 258 -16.77 13.62 9.24
CA GLN A 258 -15.53 13.82 8.49
C GLN A 258 -14.69 14.94 9.09
N THR A 259 -13.38 14.71 9.17
CA THR A 259 -12.38 15.69 9.62
C THR A 259 -11.61 16.24 8.43
N TYR A 260 -11.41 17.56 8.40
CA TYR A 260 -10.70 18.28 7.35
C TYR A 260 -9.60 19.15 7.98
N THR A 261 -8.37 19.00 7.53
CA THR A 261 -7.26 19.87 7.91
C THR A 261 -7.20 21.06 6.96
N ILE A 262 -7.32 22.28 7.49
CA ILE A 262 -7.28 23.52 6.71
C ILE A 262 -6.10 24.39 7.10
N ASN A 263 -5.65 25.22 6.17
CA ASN A 263 -4.78 26.35 6.49
C ASN A 263 -5.63 27.57 6.87
N PRO A 264 -5.61 28.05 8.13
CA PRO A 264 -6.46 29.17 8.56
C PRO A 264 -6.08 30.51 7.90
N ASN A 265 -4.86 30.66 7.39
CA ASN A 265 -4.39 31.87 6.71
C ASN A 265 -4.79 31.90 5.23
N ASN A 266 -5.06 30.74 4.63
CA ASN A 266 -5.51 30.61 3.24
C ASN A 266 -6.39 29.36 3.07
N PRO A 267 -7.62 29.38 3.64
CA PRO A 267 -8.47 28.20 3.67
C PRO A 267 -9.06 27.91 2.30
N THR A 268 -8.97 26.66 1.87
CA THR A 268 -9.65 26.16 0.66
C THR A 268 -11.10 25.79 1.00
N PRO A 269 -12.08 26.07 0.12
CA PRO A 269 -13.46 25.65 0.32
C PRO A 269 -13.60 24.12 0.45
N ILE A 270 -14.55 23.68 1.28
CA ILE A 270 -14.86 22.26 1.49
C ILE A 270 -16.19 21.92 0.82
N THR A 271 -16.23 20.86 0.01
CA THR A 271 -17.47 20.39 -0.61
C THR A 271 -18.25 19.50 0.35
N VAL A 272 -19.51 19.84 0.64
CA VAL A 272 -20.39 19.09 1.54
C VAL A 272 -21.71 18.76 0.84
N ALA A 273 -22.16 17.51 0.96
CA ALA A 273 -23.41 17.03 0.35
C ALA A 273 -24.67 17.51 1.11
N LYS A 274 -25.85 17.24 0.55
CA LYS A 274 -27.16 17.51 1.16
C LYS A 274 -27.23 16.88 2.55
N GLY A 275 -27.61 17.69 3.54
CA GLY A 275 -27.73 17.23 4.92
C GLY A 275 -27.60 18.37 5.93
N SER A 276 -27.64 18.00 7.20
CA SER A 276 -27.40 18.89 8.33
C SER A 276 -26.24 18.31 9.14
N TYR A 277 -25.16 19.06 9.26
CA TYR A 277 -23.91 18.59 9.84
C TYR A 277 -23.49 19.47 11.00
N ASP A 278 -23.35 18.89 12.19
CA ASP A 278 -22.73 19.57 13.30
C ASP A 278 -21.25 19.81 13.00
N VAL A 279 -20.77 21.00 13.36
CA VAL A 279 -19.37 21.39 13.19
C VAL A 279 -18.69 21.43 14.55
N SER A 280 -17.54 20.80 14.64
CA SER A 280 -16.64 20.88 15.79
C SER A 280 -15.21 21.14 15.30
N VAL A 281 -14.39 21.76 16.14
CA VAL A 281 -13.04 22.17 15.77
C VAL A 281 -12.13 21.86 16.95
N SER A 282 -11.01 21.19 16.68
CA SER A 282 -10.02 20.89 17.71
C SER A 282 -9.40 22.19 18.24
N SER A 283 -9.07 22.23 19.53
CA SER A 283 -8.25 23.33 20.03
C SER A 283 -6.84 23.25 19.45
N VAL A 284 -6.20 24.39 19.24
CA VAL A 284 -4.86 24.45 18.64
C VAL A 284 -3.88 24.99 19.67
N LEU A 285 -2.80 24.27 19.91
CA LEU A 285 -1.75 24.71 20.82
C LEU A 285 -0.73 25.59 20.07
N SER A 286 -0.24 26.66 20.68
CA SER A 286 0.88 27.42 20.13
C SER A 286 2.16 26.56 20.09
N SER A 287 3.09 26.88 19.20
CA SER A 287 4.35 26.12 19.05
C SER A 287 5.19 26.08 20.33
N ASP A 288 5.15 27.13 21.14
CA ASP A 288 5.80 27.20 22.46
C ASP A 288 4.94 26.59 23.59
N ALA A 289 3.74 26.11 23.26
CA ALA A 289 2.74 25.58 24.17
C ALA A 289 2.30 26.52 25.30
N SER A 290 2.49 27.83 25.15
CA SER A 290 2.05 28.84 26.12
C SER A 290 0.56 29.17 26.03
N LYS A 291 -0.05 28.99 24.86
CA LYS A 291 -1.45 29.33 24.57
C LYS A 291 -2.17 28.16 23.92
N ASN A 292 -3.40 27.91 24.35
CA ASN A 292 -4.33 27.01 23.68
C ASN A 292 -5.47 27.83 23.06
N TYR A 293 -5.63 27.75 21.75
CA TYR A 293 -6.65 28.45 21.00
C TYR A 293 -7.87 27.55 20.87
N VAL A 294 -8.95 27.92 21.55
CA VAL A 294 -10.20 27.14 21.58
C VAL A 294 -11.25 27.85 20.73
N ALA A 295 -11.91 27.11 19.84
CA ALA A 295 -13.04 27.64 19.08
C ALA A 295 -14.21 27.94 20.04
N LYS A 296 -14.55 29.22 20.21
CA LYS A 296 -15.65 29.67 21.08
C LYS A 296 -16.96 29.84 20.35
N THR A 297 -16.90 30.17 19.06
CA THR A 297 -18.08 30.40 18.25
C THR A 297 -17.87 29.82 16.86
N ILE A 298 -18.82 29.00 16.42
CA ILE A 298 -18.86 28.40 15.10
C ILE A 298 -20.23 28.75 14.51
N THR A 299 -20.25 29.42 13.36
CA THR A 299 -21.51 29.90 12.77
C THR A 299 -21.48 29.85 11.24
N PRO A 300 -22.45 29.21 10.57
CA PRO A 300 -23.57 28.46 11.15
C PRO A 300 -23.12 27.13 11.78
N ASN A 301 -23.85 26.66 12.78
CA ASN A 301 -23.70 25.31 13.35
C ASN A 301 -25.09 24.83 13.80
N PRO A 302 -25.72 23.84 13.13
CA PRO A 302 -25.16 23.01 12.05
C PRO A 302 -24.98 23.75 10.72
N VAL A 303 -24.11 23.19 9.87
CA VAL A 303 -24.03 23.49 8.43
C VAL A 303 -25.16 22.73 7.73
N VAL A 304 -26.08 23.45 7.08
CA VAL A 304 -27.25 22.86 6.42
C VAL A 304 -27.17 23.07 4.92
N VAL A 305 -27.18 21.99 4.16
CA VAL A 305 -27.17 21.95 2.70
C VAL A 305 -28.52 21.43 2.20
N ASN A 306 -29.27 22.30 1.52
CA ASN A 306 -30.54 21.97 0.87
C ASN A 306 -30.47 22.23 -0.65
N GLU A 307 -31.56 21.98 -1.36
CA GLU A 307 -31.66 22.06 -2.84
C GLU A 307 -31.32 23.43 -3.43
N GLU A 308 -31.38 24.51 -2.63
CA GLU A 308 -31.05 25.88 -3.04
C GLU A 308 -29.63 26.30 -2.59
N THR A 309 -28.95 25.46 -1.81
CA THR A 309 -27.69 25.84 -1.16
C THR A 309 -26.51 25.54 -2.08
N THR A 310 -25.86 26.58 -2.59
CA THR A 310 -24.66 26.48 -3.44
C THR A 310 -23.37 26.83 -2.69
N GLU A 311 -23.44 27.76 -1.73
CA GLU A 311 -22.32 28.21 -0.90
C GLU A 311 -22.74 28.47 0.54
N ILE A 312 -21.83 28.20 1.49
CA ILE A 312 -22.01 28.46 2.93
C ILE A 312 -20.75 29.14 3.46
N ASN A 313 -20.90 30.25 4.17
CA ASN A 313 -19.79 30.90 4.87
C ASN A 313 -19.75 30.43 6.33
N LEU A 314 -18.78 29.57 6.65
CA LEU A 314 -18.53 29.04 7.99
C LEU A 314 -17.49 29.89 8.72
N ASN A 315 -17.93 30.62 9.75
CA ASN A 315 -17.06 31.45 10.57
C ASN A 315 -16.70 30.72 11.86
N ILE A 316 -15.40 30.61 12.15
CA ILE A 316 -14.85 30.00 13.36
C ILE A 316 -14.04 31.05 14.12
N ASN A 317 -14.46 31.38 15.34
CA ASN A 317 -13.76 32.33 16.20
C ASN A 317 -13.04 31.60 17.33
N PHE A 318 -11.72 31.77 17.38
CA PHE A 318 -10.85 31.23 18.40
C PHE A 318 -10.56 32.24 19.49
N GLN A 319 -10.44 31.75 20.72
CA GLN A 319 -9.95 32.51 21.85
C GLN A 319 -8.72 31.83 22.43
N ALA A 320 -7.68 32.61 22.67
CA ALA A 320 -6.48 32.14 23.35
C ALA A 320 -6.74 31.99 24.86
N GLU A 321 -6.39 30.83 25.39
CA GLU A 321 -6.37 30.52 26.82
C GLU A 321 -4.92 30.26 27.26
N ASP A 322 -4.54 30.77 28.43
CA ASP A 322 -3.23 30.47 29.01
C ASP A 322 -3.12 28.99 29.37
N VAL A 323 -2.06 28.34 28.90
CA VAL A 323 -1.77 26.96 29.29
C VAL A 323 -0.93 26.99 30.55
N LYS A 324 -1.47 26.39 31.61
CA LYS A 324 -0.75 26.31 32.88
C LYS A 324 0.26 25.16 32.83
N PRO A 325 1.36 25.24 33.59
CA PRO A 325 2.22 24.09 33.77
C PRO A 325 1.50 23.00 34.60
N ALA A 326 1.68 21.74 34.22
CA ALA A 326 1.28 20.55 34.96
C ALA A 326 2.53 19.80 35.44
N ASN A 327 2.48 19.32 36.69
CA ASN A 327 3.53 18.46 37.25
C ASN A 327 3.20 17.01 36.94
N VAL A 328 4.14 16.33 36.29
CA VAL A 328 4.02 14.94 35.89
C VAL A 328 5.03 14.14 36.69
N SER A 329 4.53 13.08 37.33
CA SER A 329 5.36 12.14 38.10
C SER A 329 5.49 10.83 37.34
N PHE A 330 6.70 10.29 37.32
CA PHE A 330 7.03 9.03 36.64
C PHE A 330 8.17 8.34 37.39
N ASN A 331 8.35 7.04 37.17
CA ASN A 331 9.43 6.26 37.74
C ASN A 331 10.51 6.01 36.69
N VAL A 332 11.76 5.89 37.12
CA VAL A 332 12.89 5.45 36.31
C VAL A 332 13.49 4.22 36.97
N LYS A 333 13.80 3.19 36.18
CA LYS A 333 14.46 1.97 36.63
C LYS A 333 15.73 1.75 35.83
N PHE A 334 16.86 1.84 36.50
CA PHE A 334 18.14 1.36 35.97
C PHE A 334 18.36 -0.12 36.36
N PRO A 335 19.09 -0.91 35.56
CA PRO A 335 19.53 -2.25 35.97
C PRO A 335 20.39 -2.18 37.24
N GLU A 336 20.19 -3.15 38.15
CA GLU A 336 20.85 -3.16 39.48
C GLU A 336 22.38 -3.24 39.37
N ASP A 337 22.87 -4.00 38.39
CA ASP A 337 24.28 -4.22 38.09
C ASP A 337 24.88 -3.22 37.09
N ALA A 338 24.05 -2.38 36.47
CA ALA A 338 24.46 -1.41 35.46
C ALA A 338 23.84 -0.02 35.69
N SER A 339 23.87 0.46 36.94
CA SER A 339 23.44 1.82 37.25
C SER A 339 24.45 2.87 36.75
N PRO A 340 23.99 3.94 36.07
CA PRO A 340 24.88 4.91 35.44
C PRO A 340 25.69 5.68 36.48
N SER A 341 27.00 5.82 36.24
CA SER A 341 27.90 6.61 37.09
C SER A 341 27.82 8.13 36.83
N LYS A 342 27.22 8.51 35.70
CA LYS A 342 26.95 9.89 35.30
C LYS A 342 25.45 10.10 35.25
N THR A 343 25.01 11.34 35.48
CA THR A 343 23.61 11.72 35.34
C THR A 343 23.14 11.48 33.91
N VAL A 344 22.07 10.71 33.77
CA VAL A 344 21.39 10.50 32.50
C VAL A 344 20.28 11.54 32.38
N THR A 345 20.06 12.08 31.17
CA THR A 345 19.05 13.12 30.96
C THR A 345 17.92 12.64 30.06
N ALA A 346 16.79 13.34 30.07
CA ALA A 346 15.69 13.16 29.14
C ALA A 346 15.27 14.48 28.51
N LYS A 347 14.89 14.42 27.24
CA LYS A 347 14.29 15.53 26.51
C LYS A 347 12.78 15.47 26.66
N ARG A 348 12.14 16.62 26.82
CA ARG A 348 10.69 16.76 26.66
C ARG A 348 10.46 17.23 25.24
N ILE A 349 9.68 16.49 24.47
CA ILE A 349 9.46 16.71 23.04
C ILE A 349 7.96 16.91 22.85
N SER A 350 7.54 17.98 22.18
CA SER A 350 6.14 18.18 21.81
C SER A 350 5.72 17.26 20.66
N SER A 351 4.42 17.10 20.43
CA SER A 351 3.88 16.38 19.27
C SER A 351 4.40 16.86 17.91
N ASN A 352 4.88 18.10 17.83
CA ASN A 352 5.45 18.68 16.61
C ASN A 352 6.96 18.36 16.44
N GLY A 353 7.56 17.61 17.37
CA GLY A 353 8.97 17.24 17.36
C GLY A 353 9.90 18.27 18.02
N ASP A 354 9.38 19.42 18.44
CA ASP A 354 10.17 20.49 19.07
C ASP A 354 10.52 20.17 20.52
N LYS A 355 11.76 20.49 20.92
CA LYS A 355 12.20 20.38 22.31
C LYS A 355 11.50 21.42 23.19
N TYR A 356 10.84 20.96 24.24
CA TYR A 356 10.24 21.80 25.26
C TYR A 356 11.18 22.00 26.46
N GLY A 357 11.65 23.23 26.63
CA GLY A 357 12.55 23.63 27.72
C GLY A 357 13.87 22.87 27.71
N ASP A 358 14.55 22.90 28.86
CA ASP A 358 15.81 22.18 29.03
C ASP A 358 15.61 20.66 29.22
N SER A 359 16.67 19.90 29.04
CA SER A 359 16.66 18.47 29.39
C SER A 359 16.50 18.32 30.91
N ILE A 360 15.86 17.25 31.35
CA ILE A 360 15.71 16.92 32.77
C ILE A 360 16.68 15.81 33.14
N ASN A 361 17.21 15.86 34.36
CA ASN A 361 18.01 14.77 34.90
C ASN A 361 17.09 13.62 35.35
N LEU A 362 17.55 12.38 35.18
CA LEU A 362 16.85 11.18 35.60
C LEU A 362 17.60 10.53 36.77
N ASP A 363 16.89 10.33 37.87
CA ASP A 363 17.37 9.59 39.04
C ASP A 363 16.67 8.23 39.13
N ASN A 364 17.30 7.22 39.73
CA ASN A 364 16.61 5.93 39.95
C ASN A 364 15.41 6.12 40.89
N GLY A 365 14.27 5.51 40.57
CA GLY A 365 13.03 5.65 41.34
C GLY A 365 12.17 6.83 40.87
N SER A 366 11.59 7.58 41.82
CA SER A 366 10.57 8.58 41.51
C SER A 366 11.16 9.88 40.98
N ASN A 367 10.64 10.33 39.84
CA ASN A 367 11.03 11.57 39.16
C ASN A 367 9.79 12.44 38.93
N THR A 368 10.02 13.74 38.81
CA THR A 368 8.97 14.69 38.43
C THR A 368 9.49 15.67 37.40
N THR A 369 8.60 16.10 36.51
CA THR A 369 8.88 17.19 35.59
C THR A 369 7.66 18.06 35.38
N THR A 370 7.88 19.25 34.85
CA THR A 370 6.83 20.18 34.48
C THR A 370 6.70 20.22 32.97
N ILE A 371 5.48 20.04 32.47
CA ILE A 371 5.12 20.23 31.05
C ILE A 371 3.85 21.07 30.96
N PRO A 372 3.46 21.58 29.79
CA PRO A 372 2.18 22.24 29.61
C PRO A 372 1.00 21.31 29.95
N SER A 373 -0.06 21.85 30.58
CA SER A 373 -1.25 21.08 30.97
C SER A 373 -2.16 20.70 29.80
N LYS A 374 -1.77 21.07 28.57
CA LYS A 374 -2.51 20.86 27.34
C LYS A 374 -1.57 20.46 26.22
N GLY A 375 -2.02 19.56 25.36
CA GLY A 375 -1.24 19.02 24.26
C GLY A 375 -0.56 17.70 24.62
N GLU A 376 0.18 17.20 23.64
CA GLU A 376 0.88 15.92 23.74
C GLU A 376 2.39 16.13 23.76
N PHE A 377 3.04 15.45 24.71
CA PHE A 377 4.47 15.51 24.94
C PHE A 377 5.04 14.13 25.20
N THR A 378 6.27 13.92 24.77
CA THR A 378 7.05 12.71 25.04
C THR A 378 8.23 13.06 25.94
N ILE A 379 8.40 12.32 27.04
CA ILE A 379 9.68 12.30 27.77
C ILE A 379 10.53 11.22 27.12
N LYS A 380 11.57 11.66 26.41
CA LYS A 380 12.51 10.80 25.67
C LYS A 380 13.84 10.75 26.43
N PRO A 381 14.15 9.65 27.13
CA PRO A 381 15.42 9.48 27.82
C PRO A 381 16.59 9.39 26.84
N GLU A 382 17.75 9.88 27.23
CA GLU A 382 19.02 9.62 26.56
C GLU A 382 19.56 8.24 26.99
N SER A 383 20.33 7.61 26.11
CA SER A 383 21.02 6.37 26.41
C SER A 383 22.25 6.62 27.28
N TYR A 384 22.78 5.55 27.88
CA TYR A 384 24.09 5.60 28.54
C TYR A 384 24.87 4.32 28.28
N GLU A 385 26.18 4.36 28.52
CA GLU A 385 27.08 3.23 28.32
C GLU A 385 27.81 2.89 29.63
N ILE A 386 27.93 1.59 29.93
CA ILE A 386 28.78 1.07 30.99
C ILE A 386 29.59 -0.08 30.42
N ASN A 387 30.92 -0.02 30.55
CA ASN A 387 31.85 -1.07 30.12
C ASN A 387 31.67 -1.52 28.65
N GLY A 388 31.36 -0.60 27.72
CA GLY A 388 31.11 -0.92 26.32
C GLY A 388 29.69 -1.43 26.02
N THR A 389 28.84 -1.61 27.04
CA THR A 389 27.43 -1.99 26.87
C THR A 389 26.56 -0.74 26.90
N ASN A 390 25.84 -0.49 25.82
CA ASN A 390 24.85 0.58 25.72
C ASN A 390 23.53 0.16 26.38
N TYR A 391 22.86 1.12 27.01
CA TYR A 391 21.55 0.95 27.63
C TYR A 391 20.61 2.02 27.09
N ASN A 392 19.47 1.57 26.57
CA ASN A 392 18.40 2.42 26.07
C ASN A 392 17.18 2.29 26.98
N ALA A 393 16.31 3.29 26.99
CA ALA A 393 15.06 3.23 27.72
C ALA A 393 13.85 3.54 26.85
N ASN A 394 12.69 3.02 27.27
CA ASN A 394 11.43 3.43 26.68
C ASN A 394 11.14 4.91 26.97
N SER A 395 10.40 5.54 26.06
CA SER A 395 9.84 6.87 26.29
C SER A 395 8.47 6.77 26.97
N ILE A 396 7.99 7.86 27.55
CA ILE A 396 6.63 7.96 28.06
C ILE A 396 5.89 9.12 27.40
N THR A 397 4.62 8.89 27.05
CA THR A 397 3.74 9.86 26.42
C THR A 397 2.80 10.48 27.44
N ILE A 398 2.63 11.79 27.32
CA ILE A 398 1.85 12.61 28.23
C ILE A 398 0.87 13.43 27.39
N VAL A 399 -0.42 13.25 27.63
CA VAL A 399 -1.48 14.00 26.96
C VAL A 399 -2.22 14.81 28.02
N ASP A 400 -2.35 16.12 27.77
CA ASP A 400 -3.05 17.06 28.65
C ASP A 400 -2.57 17.01 30.11
N GLY A 401 -1.25 16.91 30.30
CA GLY A 401 -0.61 16.85 31.61
C GLY A 401 -0.76 15.50 32.33
N LYS A 402 -1.22 14.44 31.65
CA LYS A 402 -1.41 13.10 32.23
C LYS A 402 -0.66 12.03 31.43
N VAL A 403 0.10 11.19 32.12
CA VAL A 403 0.73 10.00 31.53
C VAL A 403 -0.38 9.08 31.04
N GLN A 404 -0.27 8.57 29.81
CA GLN A 404 -1.32 7.73 29.21
C GLN A 404 -1.20 6.25 29.59
N ASP A 405 0.03 5.72 29.65
CA ASP A 405 0.31 4.30 29.84
C ASP A 405 1.12 4.03 31.13
N ASP A 406 2.04 3.06 31.08
CA ASP A 406 3.06 2.82 32.10
C ASP A 406 3.86 4.09 32.37
N ASN A 407 3.87 4.51 33.63
CA ASN A 407 4.60 5.68 34.09
C ASN A 407 6.07 5.37 34.40
N THR A 408 6.60 4.25 33.91
CA THR A 408 7.96 3.80 34.15
C THR A 408 8.82 3.92 32.90
N ILE A 409 9.96 4.58 33.05
CA ILE A 409 11.09 4.54 32.13
C ILE A 409 12.04 3.44 32.61
N SER A 410 12.16 2.36 31.86
CA SER A 410 13.06 1.25 32.18
C SER A 410 14.22 1.24 31.21
N TYR A 411 15.44 1.27 31.76
CA TYR A 411 16.66 1.08 30.99
C TYR A 411 16.97 -0.40 30.85
N GLU A 412 17.22 -0.82 29.61
CA GLU A 412 17.58 -2.17 29.23
C GLU A 412 18.81 -2.11 28.31
N VAL A 413 19.53 -3.22 28.19
CA VAL A 413 20.65 -3.31 27.24
C VAL A 413 20.12 -2.97 25.85
N ALA A 414 20.70 -1.93 25.25
CA ALA A 414 20.33 -1.42 23.95
C ALA A 414 20.50 -2.54 22.91
N GLY A 415 19.41 -2.87 22.22
CA GLY A 415 19.44 -3.93 21.22
C GLY A 415 19.65 -5.33 21.80
N ALA A 416 19.15 -5.61 23.01
CA ALA A 416 19.08 -6.98 23.51
C ALA A 416 18.04 -7.79 22.74
N TRP A 417 18.38 -9.05 22.44
CA TRP A 417 17.42 -10.01 21.94
C TRP A 417 16.33 -10.28 23.01
N PRO A 418 15.05 -10.40 22.63
CA PRO A 418 13.99 -10.65 23.62
C PRO A 418 14.25 -11.91 24.46
N GLU A 419 14.04 -11.81 25.77
CA GLU A 419 14.22 -12.94 26.71
C GLU A 419 13.27 -14.11 26.41
N LYS A 420 12.08 -13.80 25.88
CA LYS A 420 11.04 -14.75 25.50
C LYS A 420 10.55 -14.43 24.11
N VAL A 421 10.99 -15.19 23.13
CA VAL A 421 10.51 -15.04 21.75
C VAL A 421 9.16 -15.72 21.60
N ILE A 422 8.20 -14.98 21.05
CA ILE A 422 6.99 -15.50 20.41
C ILE A 422 7.05 -14.96 18.99
N GLY A 423 7.52 -15.79 18.07
CA GLY A 423 7.81 -15.36 16.70
C GLY A 423 7.10 -16.18 15.63
N GLY A 424 7.09 -15.68 14.40
CA GLY A 424 6.66 -16.46 13.26
C GLY A 424 7.20 -15.90 11.95
N TYR A 425 7.26 -16.75 10.94
CA TYR A 425 7.44 -16.28 9.57
C TYR A 425 6.18 -15.56 9.11
N THR A 426 6.36 -14.51 8.31
CA THR A 426 5.32 -13.93 7.49
C THR A 426 5.74 -14.04 6.02
N ALA A 427 4.86 -14.61 5.20
CA ALA A 427 5.15 -14.88 3.81
C ALA A 427 4.93 -13.63 2.94
N SER A 428 5.92 -13.32 2.11
CA SER A 428 5.87 -12.27 1.10
C SER A 428 5.14 -12.70 -0.18
N TRP A 429 4.69 -13.96 -0.24
CA TRP A 429 3.97 -14.53 -1.38
C TRP A 429 2.64 -15.14 -0.92
N GLY A 430 1.63 -15.13 -1.79
CA GLY A 430 0.42 -15.93 -1.59
C GLY A 430 -0.82 -15.19 -1.11
N ALA A 431 -1.11 -14.00 -1.64
CA ALA A 431 -2.46 -13.45 -1.64
C ALA A 431 -3.37 -14.21 -2.64
N ASP A 432 -3.54 -15.52 -2.44
CA ASP A 432 -4.65 -16.23 -3.06
C ASP A 432 -5.93 -16.02 -2.22
N TRP A 433 -7.09 -16.21 -2.83
CA TRP A 433 -8.43 -15.84 -2.33
C TRP A 433 -8.78 -16.35 -0.90
N ASN A 434 -7.97 -17.24 -0.31
CA ASN A 434 -8.14 -17.82 1.02
C ASN A 434 -7.01 -17.50 2.03
N HIS A 435 -5.90 -16.87 1.64
CA HIS A 435 -4.81 -16.51 2.55
C HIS A 435 -4.53 -15.01 2.43
N LYS A 436 -4.99 -14.23 3.41
CA LYS A 436 -4.58 -12.83 3.52
C LYS A 436 -3.19 -12.79 4.18
N ILE A 437 -2.26 -12.06 3.56
CA ILE A 437 -0.98 -11.74 4.18
C ILE A 437 -1.27 -11.06 5.53
N THR A 438 -0.62 -11.52 6.60
CA THR A 438 -0.78 -10.91 7.93
C THR A 438 0.14 -9.71 8.02
N SER A 439 -0.42 -8.52 8.28
CA SER A 439 0.39 -7.34 8.56
C SER A 439 1.19 -7.50 9.85
N ILE A 440 2.40 -6.95 9.90
CA ILE A 440 3.27 -6.97 11.09
C ILE A 440 2.56 -6.35 12.30
N ASP A 441 1.78 -5.28 12.10
CA ASP A 441 0.94 -4.68 13.14
C ASP A 441 -0.03 -5.69 13.77
N ASN A 442 -0.70 -6.50 12.93
CA ASN A 442 -1.61 -7.55 13.38
C ASN A 442 -0.87 -8.67 14.14
N MET A 443 0.35 -9.03 13.72
CA MET A 443 1.19 -9.96 14.51
C MET A 443 1.47 -9.39 15.91
N GLY A 444 1.87 -8.11 16.00
CA GLY A 444 2.11 -7.41 17.27
C GLY A 444 0.88 -7.36 18.17
N GLU A 445 -0.26 -6.94 17.62
CA GLU A 445 -1.55 -6.88 18.33
C GLU A 445 -1.98 -8.24 18.89
N ASN A 446 -1.58 -9.34 18.24
CA ASN A 446 -1.88 -10.70 18.69
C ASN A 446 -0.79 -11.31 19.58
N GLY A 447 0.26 -10.56 19.91
CA GLY A 447 1.24 -10.92 20.91
C GLY A 447 2.54 -11.54 20.38
N TYR A 448 2.75 -11.54 19.07
CA TYR A 448 4.08 -11.82 18.52
C TYR A 448 5.03 -10.67 18.83
N ASN A 449 6.28 -10.99 19.14
CA ASN A 449 7.33 -9.99 19.36
C ASN A 449 8.52 -10.12 18.40
N ILE A 450 8.53 -11.15 17.54
CA ILE A 450 9.45 -11.32 16.43
C ILE A 450 8.66 -11.65 15.16
N ALA A 451 8.93 -10.97 14.05
CA ALA A 451 8.39 -11.29 12.74
C ALA A 451 9.54 -11.55 11.75
N LEU A 452 9.59 -12.74 11.16
CA LEU A 452 10.55 -13.07 10.10
C LEU A 452 9.92 -12.86 8.74
N LEU A 453 10.38 -11.84 8.00
CA LEU A 453 9.93 -11.55 6.65
C LEU A 453 10.57 -12.56 5.68
N ALA A 454 9.81 -13.55 5.27
CA ALA A 454 10.20 -14.51 4.24
C ALA A 454 9.69 -14.00 2.88
N PHE A 455 10.48 -13.83 1.81
CA PHE A 455 11.94 -13.91 1.79
C PHE A 455 12.52 -12.66 1.14
N GLY A 456 13.59 -12.17 1.74
CA GLY A 456 14.58 -11.35 1.07
C GLY A 456 15.28 -12.12 -0.04
N LYS A 457 15.93 -11.40 -0.95
CA LYS A 457 16.81 -11.96 -1.98
C LYS A 457 18.21 -11.37 -1.89
N ILE A 458 19.22 -12.23 -1.99
CA ILE A 458 20.60 -11.87 -2.31
C ILE A 458 21.03 -12.62 -3.57
N ILE A 459 21.16 -11.90 -4.68
CA ILE A 459 21.54 -12.46 -5.98
C ILE A 459 22.78 -11.72 -6.48
N ASN A 460 23.89 -12.44 -6.65
CA ASN A 460 25.22 -11.87 -6.81
C ASN A 460 25.55 -10.92 -5.64
N THR A 461 25.63 -9.62 -5.90
CA THR A 461 25.82 -8.58 -4.87
C THR A 461 24.56 -7.74 -4.61
N SER A 462 23.45 -8.03 -5.29
CA SER A 462 22.20 -7.29 -5.15
C SER A 462 21.39 -7.82 -3.98
N VAL A 463 20.87 -6.91 -3.15
CA VAL A 463 19.95 -7.22 -2.05
C VAL A 463 18.56 -6.62 -2.36
N GLY A 464 17.49 -7.31 -1.99
CA GLY A 464 16.11 -6.84 -2.13
C GLY A 464 15.10 -7.84 -1.58
N MET A 465 13.83 -7.80 -2.03
CA MET A 465 12.81 -8.80 -1.69
C MET A 465 12.52 -9.76 -2.85
N PHE A 466 12.12 -11.00 -2.55
CA PHE A 466 11.82 -12.01 -3.57
C PHE A 466 10.65 -11.62 -4.49
N ASP A 467 9.55 -11.09 -3.94
CA ASP A 467 8.35 -10.69 -4.70
C ASP A 467 8.04 -9.19 -4.52
N ASP A 468 8.84 -8.33 -5.18
CA ASP A 468 8.65 -6.86 -5.13
C ASP A 468 7.27 -6.41 -5.68
N ALA A 469 6.53 -7.26 -6.41
CA ALA A 469 5.29 -6.88 -7.11
C ALA A 469 4.02 -7.05 -6.24
N THR A 470 3.94 -8.07 -5.39
CA THR A 470 2.77 -8.28 -4.51
C THR A 470 2.88 -7.58 -3.16
N ILE A 471 4.09 -7.19 -2.73
CA ILE A 471 4.34 -6.38 -1.53
C ILE A 471 4.16 -4.87 -1.80
N CYS A 472 3.58 -4.43 -2.92
CA CYS A 472 3.10 -3.04 -3.05
C CYS A 472 1.84 -2.86 -3.89
N ALA A 473 1.40 -3.85 -4.69
CA ALA A 473 0.29 -3.67 -5.63
C ALA A 473 -1.11 -3.57 -4.99
N SER A 474 -1.26 -3.81 -3.68
CA SER A 474 -2.58 -3.70 -3.01
C SER A 474 -2.56 -3.16 -1.57
N GLY A 475 -1.50 -2.43 -1.16
CA GLY A 475 -1.38 -1.82 0.16
C GLY A 475 -0.70 -2.74 1.18
N CYS A 476 0.63 -2.74 1.18
CA CYS A 476 1.40 -3.86 1.72
C CYS A 476 2.15 -3.56 3.02
N THR A 477 2.61 -4.66 3.60
CA THR A 477 3.18 -4.97 4.92
C THR A 477 4.33 -4.10 5.45
N TRP A 478 4.78 -3.07 4.74
CA TRP A 478 5.78 -2.12 5.24
C TRP A 478 5.15 -0.97 6.04
N ASP A 479 3.87 -0.70 5.85
CA ASP A 479 3.11 0.28 6.64
C ASP A 479 2.75 -0.33 8.00
N TYR A 480 3.78 -0.56 8.82
CA TYR A 480 3.64 -0.99 10.20
C TYR A 480 4.25 0.08 11.09
N ASP A 481 3.60 0.35 12.23
CA ASP A 481 4.06 1.40 13.12
C ASP A 481 5.18 0.88 14.01
N TYR A 482 6.40 0.89 13.46
CA TYR A 482 7.63 0.50 14.16
C TYR A 482 7.95 1.37 15.38
N THR A 483 7.21 2.48 15.58
CA THR A 483 7.36 3.36 16.74
C THR A 483 6.54 2.89 17.94
N LYS A 484 5.56 2.00 17.74
CA LYS A 484 4.82 1.35 18.84
C LYS A 484 5.77 0.57 19.74
N LYS A 485 5.60 0.72 21.05
CA LYS A 485 6.41 0.04 22.08
C LYS A 485 6.36 -1.49 21.95
N ASP A 486 5.22 -2.01 21.51
CA ASP A 486 4.89 -3.42 21.34
C ASP A 486 5.02 -3.92 19.89
N ALA A 487 5.51 -3.10 18.96
CA ALA A 487 5.79 -3.55 17.61
C ALA A 487 6.79 -4.73 17.63
N PRO A 488 6.57 -5.82 16.88
CA PRO A 488 7.54 -6.90 16.75
C PRO A 488 8.90 -6.39 16.25
N LEU A 489 10.00 -7.05 16.63
CA LEU A 489 11.25 -6.89 15.89
C LEU A 489 11.11 -7.60 14.55
N VAL A 490 11.46 -6.91 13.48
CA VAL A 490 11.31 -7.43 12.12
C VAL A 490 12.67 -7.92 11.62
N ILE A 491 12.77 -9.17 11.21
CA ILE A 491 14.01 -9.78 10.73
C ILE A 491 13.78 -10.24 9.29
N MET A 492 14.63 -9.82 8.34
CA MET A 492 14.51 -10.25 6.95
C MET A 492 15.18 -11.60 6.75
N SER A 493 14.42 -12.61 6.36
CA SER A 493 14.96 -13.96 6.13
C SER A 493 15.37 -14.17 4.69
N PHE A 494 16.55 -14.77 4.48
CA PHE A 494 17.09 -15.13 3.18
C PHE A 494 17.19 -16.65 3.03
N GLY A 495 16.88 -17.14 1.82
CA GLY A 495 16.93 -18.56 1.49
C GLY A 495 15.54 -19.17 1.29
N GLY A 496 15.17 -20.14 2.12
CA GLY A 496 14.01 -21.00 1.96
C GLY A 496 14.18 -22.07 0.87
N ILE A 497 13.20 -22.97 0.75
CA ILE A 497 13.23 -24.09 -0.20
C ILE A 497 13.40 -23.66 -1.67
N ALA A 498 13.00 -22.43 -2.02
CA ALA A 498 13.15 -21.81 -3.34
C ALA A 498 14.46 -21.00 -3.49
N HIS A 499 15.53 -21.40 -2.78
CA HIS A 499 16.82 -20.70 -2.68
C HIS A 499 17.42 -20.19 -4.00
N GLU A 500 17.20 -20.85 -5.14
CA GLU A 500 17.73 -20.40 -6.44
C GLU A 500 17.29 -18.97 -6.81
N ASN A 501 16.15 -18.51 -6.28
CA ASN A 501 15.60 -17.19 -6.57
C ASN A 501 15.80 -16.17 -5.43
N THR A 502 16.27 -16.61 -4.26
CA THR A 502 16.40 -15.79 -3.06
C THR A 502 17.82 -15.75 -2.52
N TRP A 503 18.68 -16.72 -2.86
CA TRP A 503 20.03 -16.84 -2.32
C TRP A 503 21.00 -17.46 -3.32
N THR A 504 21.69 -16.58 -4.06
CA THR A 504 22.84 -16.92 -4.90
C THR A 504 23.92 -15.82 -4.78
N PRO A 505 24.48 -15.58 -3.59
CA PRO A 505 25.43 -14.50 -3.37
C PRO A 505 26.78 -14.73 -4.06
N ASP A 506 27.43 -13.64 -4.49
CA ASP A 506 28.83 -13.67 -4.92
C ASP A 506 29.75 -13.57 -3.69
N LEU A 507 30.18 -14.74 -3.20
CA LEU A 507 31.13 -14.85 -2.08
C LEU A 507 32.57 -15.13 -2.55
N SER A 508 32.91 -14.77 -3.80
CA SER A 508 34.22 -15.07 -4.40
C SER A 508 35.35 -14.16 -3.92
N SER A 509 35.02 -12.97 -3.39
CA SER A 509 36.00 -11.97 -2.96
C SER A 509 35.53 -11.16 -1.76
N ASP A 510 36.49 -10.60 -1.01
CA ASP A 510 36.24 -9.71 0.13
C ASP A 510 35.44 -8.47 -0.28
N GLN A 511 35.67 -7.97 -1.50
CA GLN A 511 34.95 -6.83 -2.04
C GLN A 511 33.46 -7.16 -2.24
N SER A 512 33.14 -8.32 -2.82
CA SER A 512 31.76 -8.76 -3.02
C SER A 512 31.06 -9.02 -1.68
N ILE A 513 31.74 -9.69 -0.74
CA ILE A 513 31.22 -9.95 0.61
C ILE A 513 30.90 -8.65 1.37
N ASN A 514 31.84 -7.70 1.39
CA ASN A 514 31.64 -6.42 2.07
C ASN A 514 30.50 -5.63 1.43
N LYS A 515 30.40 -5.65 0.09
CA LYS A 515 29.29 -5.00 -0.62
C LYS A 515 27.94 -5.61 -0.24
N ILE A 516 27.82 -6.94 -0.22
CA ILE A 516 26.58 -7.61 0.20
C ILE A 516 26.21 -7.21 1.63
N ALA A 517 27.19 -7.21 2.54
CA ALA A 517 26.97 -6.85 3.93
C ALA A 517 26.50 -5.39 4.10
N GLU A 518 27.16 -4.44 3.44
CA GLU A 518 26.82 -3.02 3.49
C GLU A 518 25.44 -2.75 2.88
N ASP A 519 25.13 -3.37 1.74
CA ASP A 519 23.83 -3.23 1.07
C ASP A 519 22.71 -3.87 1.90
N ALA A 520 22.93 -5.04 2.51
CA ALA A 520 21.92 -5.70 3.34
C ALA A 520 21.57 -4.89 4.59
N VAL A 521 22.60 -4.33 5.27
CA VAL A 521 22.39 -3.45 6.43
C VAL A 521 21.72 -2.14 6.00
N SER A 522 22.11 -1.56 4.87
CA SER A 522 21.50 -0.31 4.38
C SER A 522 20.05 -0.51 3.99
N PHE A 523 19.73 -1.60 3.28
CA PHE A 523 18.37 -2.00 2.98
C PHE A 523 17.54 -2.20 4.25
N ALA A 524 18.09 -2.91 5.25
CA ALA A 524 17.41 -3.09 6.52
C ALA A 524 17.12 -1.75 7.23
N ALA A 525 18.09 -0.83 7.25
CA ALA A 525 17.92 0.49 7.86
C ALA A 525 16.86 1.35 7.14
N GLU A 526 16.85 1.33 5.80
CA GLU A 526 15.88 2.08 4.98
C GLU A 526 14.45 1.58 5.15
N ASN A 527 14.28 0.30 5.51
CA ASN A 527 12.98 -0.37 5.63
C ASN A 527 12.61 -0.72 7.07
N HIS A 528 13.29 -0.14 8.08
CA HIS A 528 13.02 -0.38 9.50
C HIS A 528 13.05 -1.87 9.91
N ILE A 529 13.99 -2.62 9.35
CA ILE A 529 14.23 -4.04 9.66
C ILE A 529 15.34 -4.12 10.71
N ASN A 530 15.12 -4.92 11.75
CA ASN A 530 16.02 -5.10 12.89
C ASN A 530 17.05 -6.21 12.69
N GLY A 531 17.22 -6.77 11.49
CA GLY A 531 18.17 -7.85 11.31
C GLY A 531 17.98 -8.68 10.07
N VAL A 532 18.79 -9.74 10.00
CA VAL A 532 18.76 -10.73 8.93
C VAL A 532 18.71 -12.14 9.49
N ASP A 533 17.99 -13.02 8.80
CA ASP A 533 17.89 -14.43 9.11
C ASP A 533 18.43 -15.28 7.95
N PHE A 534 19.14 -16.35 8.29
CA PHE A 534 19.72 -17.29 7.35
C PHE A 534 18.93 -18.61 7.37
N ASP A 535 17.92 -18.70 6.51
CA ASP A 535 17.09 -19.89 6.28
C ASP A 535 17.61 -20.69 5.08
N LEU A 536 18.82 -21.24 5.19
CA LEU A 536 19.55 -21.76 4.05
C LEU A 536 19.19 -23.23 3.71
N GLU A 537 18.07 -23.40 2.98
CA GLU A 537 17.48 -24.71 2.66
C GLU A 537 17.75 -25.24 1.23
N GLY A 538 17.58 -26.56 1.02
CA GLY A 538 17.55 -27.21 -0.30
C GLY A 538 18.74 -28.15 -0.62
N ALA A 539 18.69 -28.86 -1.76
CA ALA A 539 19.77 -29.76 -2.21
C ALA A 539 21.11 -29.05 -2.48
N SER A 540 21.04 -27.73 -2.69
CA SER A 540 22.17 -26.82 -2.85
C SER A 540 22.34 -25.84 -1.67
N THR A 541 21.52 -25.93 -0.62
CA THR A 541 21.55 -25.18 0.67
C THR A 541 21.87 -23.68 0.61
N GLY A 542 21.92 -23.05 -0.56
CA GLY A 542 22.68 -21.80 -0.73
C GLY A 542 24.19 -21.86 -0.39
N ILE A 543 24.66 -22.96 0.19
CA ILE A 543 26.05 -23.27 0.55
C ILE A 543 26.51 -24.40 -0.38
N SER A 544 27.36 -24.07 -1.33
CA SER A 544 27.93 -25.06 -2.25
C SER A 544 28.83 -26.05 -1.51
N ASP A 545 28.93 -27.29 -1.99
CA ASP A 545 29.92 -28.26 -1.51
C ASP A 545 31.35 -27.70 -1.57
N ALA A 546 31.62 -26.83 -2.55
CA ALA A 546 32.91 -26.15 -2.70
C ALA A 546 33.19 -25.12 -1.60
N ASP A 547 32.16 -24.68 -0.87
CA ASP A 547 32.26 -23.69 0.21
C ASP A 547 32.39 -24.33 1.59
N VAL A 548 32.26 -25.66 1.67
CA VAL A 548 32.47 -26.43 2.91
C VAL A 548 33.93 -26.84 3.03
N VAL A 549 34.56 -26.48 4.14
CA VAL A 549 35.94 -26.85 4.45
C VAL A 549 35.96 -27.79 5.64
N LEU A 550 36.65 -28.92 5.51
CA LEU A 550 36.87 -29.85 6.62
C LEU A 550 38.10 -29.43 7.44
N VAL A 551 37.89 -29.12 8.71
CA VAL A 551 38.96 -28.87 9.69
C VAL A 551 38.85 -29.94 10.76
N ASP A 552 39.87 -30.79 10.89
CA ASP A 552 39.89 -31.93 11.81
C ASP A 552 38.64 -32.85 11.72
N GLY A 553 38.11 -33.00 10.50
CA GLY A 553 36.92 -33.82 10.24
C GLY A 553 35.57 -33.12 10.53
N ILE A 554 35.60 -31.86 10.95
CA ILE A 554 34.42 -31.03 11.21
C ILE A 554 34.16 -30.13 10.00
N GLN A 555 32.90 -30.02 9.57
CA GLN A 555 32.51 -29.12 8.49
C GLN A 555 32.52 -27.67 8.98
N THR A 556 33.17 -26.79 8.22
CA THR A 556 33.25 -25.35 8.50
C THR A 556 32.84 -24.55 7.26
N TYR A 557 32.43 -23.30 7.46
CA TYR A 557 31.82 -22.44 6.42
C TYR A 557 32.51 -21.08 6.31
N PRO A 558 33.79 -20.99 5.89
CA PRO A 558 34.59 -19.76 5.99
C PRO A 558 33.99 -18.55 5.28
N LYS A 559 33.31 -18.75 4.14
CA LYS A 559 32.68 -17.66 3.39
C LYS A 559 31.42 -17.14 4.08
N ILE A 560 30.63 -18.03 4.67
CA ILE A 560 29.42 -17.67 5.42
C ILE A 560 29.79 -16.95 6.71
N THR A 561 30.76 -17.47 7.48
CA THR A 561 31.23 -16.80 8.71
C THR A 561 31.84 -15.43 8.41
N LYS A 562 32.55 -15.29 7.28
CA LYS A 562 33.06 -14.00 6.81
C LYS A 562 31.95 -13.02 6.43
N LEU A 563 30.90 -13.48 5.74
CA LEU A 563 29.73 -12.66 5.43
C LEU A 563 29.01 -12.19 6.71
N ILE A 564 28.75 -13.09 7.66
CA ILE A 564 28.12 -12.75 8.94
C ILE A 564 28.97 -11.73 9.71
N THR A 565 30.29 -11.91 9.73
CA THR A 565 31.22 -10.96 10.35
C THR A 565 31.11 -9.58 9.69
N ALA A 566 31.12 -9.52 8.36
CA ALA A 566 30.99 -8.27 7.61
C ALA A 566 29.63 -7.59 7.84
N ILE A 567 28.53 -8.36 7.92
CA ILE A 567 27.18 -7.83 8.25
C ILE A 567 27.19 -7.20 9.65
N ARG A 568 27.77 -7.89 10.64
CA ARG A 568 27.88 -7.40 12.02
C ARG A 568 28.68 -6.09 12.07
N GLU A 569 29.82 -6.03 11.38
CA GLU A 569 30.64 -4.82 11.29
C GLU A 569 29.91 -3.67 10.59
N ALA A 570 29.18 -3.94 9.50
CA ALA A 570 28.39 -2.95 8.79
C ALA A 570 27.23 -2.41 9.65
N ALA A 571 26.55 -3.28 10.40
CA ALA A 571 25.50 -2.91 11.34
C ALA A 571 26.03 -2.03 12.48
N ASN A 572 27.18 -2.39 13.05
CA ASN A 572 27.84 -1.60 14.10
C ASN A 572 28.21 -0.18 13.64
N LYS A 573 28.60 -0.02 12.36
CA LYS A 573 28.87 1.30 11.78
C LYS A 573 27.61 2.16 11.61
N GLN A 574 26.42 1.55 11.61
CA GLN A 574 25.12 2.20 11.45
C GLN A 574 24.22 1.98 12.68
N ALA A 575 24.81 1.78 13.87
CA ALA A 575 24.08 1.40 15.08
C ALA A 575 23.00 2.43 15.49
N ASP A 576 23.19 3.71 15.14
CA ASP A 576 22.23 4.78 15.34
C ASP A 576 20.92 4.59 14.56
N LYS A 577 20.96 3.86 13.44
CA LYS A 577 19.78 3.50 12.65
C LYS A 577 18.99 2.33 13.21
N PHE A 578 19.56 1.59 14.17
CA PHE A 578 18.95 0.42 14.79
C PHE A 578 18.76 0.62 16.30
N PRO A 579 17.86 1.53 16.73
CA PRO A 579 17.68 1.86 18.15
C PRO A 579 17.21 0.68 19.01
N ARG A 580 16.61 -0.34 18.38
CA ARG A 580 16.18 -1.61 18.99
C ARG A 580 17.13 -2.78 18.71
N GLY A 581 18.32 -2.52 18.16
CA GLY A 581 19.33 -3.52 17.81
C GLY A 581 19.25 -4.01 16.37
N PHE A 582 20.37 -4.56 15.88
CA PHE A 582 20.48 -5.31 14.64
C PHE A 582 20.88 -6.75 14.97
N PHE A 583 20.06 -7.71 14.57
CA PHE A 583 20.19 -9.11 14.95
C PHE A 583 20.49 -10.00 13.75
N ILE A 584 21.27 -11.04 13.97
CA ILE A 584 21.58 -12.06 12.97
C ILE A 584 21.09 -13.40 13.52
N THR A 585 20.20 -14.05 12.78
CA THR A 585 19.63 -15.34 13.15
C THR A 585 19.83 -16.37 12.04
N ALA A 586 19.50 -17.63 12.33
CA ALA A 586 19.45 -18.70 11.34
C ALA A 586 18.35 -19.69 11.67
N ALA A 587 17.89 -20.44 10.68
CA ALA A 587 16.83 -21.44 10.85
C ALA A 587 17.33 -22.88 10.59
N PRO A 588 18.19 -23.46 11.46
CA PRO A 588 18.66 -24.83 11.26
C PRO A 588 17.57 -25.87 11.56
N GLN A 589 17.74 -27.07 11.02
CA GLN A 589 16.84 -28.21 11.20
C GLN A 589 17.55 -29.40 11.86
N THR A 590 16.82 -30.27 12.55
CA THR A 590 17.37 -31.49 13.17
C THR A 590 16.81 -32.76 12.52
N ASP A 591 17.64 -33.79 12.40
CA ASP A 591 17.25 -35.15 11.99
C ASP A 591 16.97 -36.09 13.19
N GLY A 592 16.99 -35.54 14.41
CA GLY A 592 16.91 -36.28 15.67
C GLY A 592 18.25 -36.83 16.18
N ASN A 593 19.34 -36.70 15.42
CA ASN A 593 20.70 -37.06 15.87
C ASN A 593 21.59 -35.82 16.02
N ASP A 594 21.50 -34.89 15.08
CA ASP A 594 22.34 -33.69 15.04
C ASP A 594 21.57 -32.48 14.47
N LEU A 595 22.29 -31.36 14.35
CA LEU A 595 21.77 -30.11 13.79
C LEU A 595 22.42 -29.81 12.43
N TYR A 596 21.60 -29.41 11.47
CA TYR A 596 22.00 -29.15 10.08
C TYR A 596 21.42 -27.83 9.58
N TRP A 597 22.03 -27.27 8.53
CA TRP A 597 21.43 -26.14 7.82
C TRP A 597 20.05 -26.49 7.22
N ALA A 598 19.86 -27.73 6.76
CA ALA A 598 18.59 -28.22 6.21
C ALA A 598 18.42 -29.74 6.43
N ALA A 599 17.18 -30.24 6.50
CA ALA A 599 16.87 -31.66 6.75
C ALA A 599 17.40 -32.64 5.70
N SER A 600 17.85 -32.18 4.52
CA SER A 600 18.53 -33.03 3.52
C SER A 600 19.86 -33.63 4.03
N GLY A 601 20.37 -33.16 5.19
CA GLY A 601 21.17 -33.97 6.12
C GLY A 601 22.68 -34.04 5.86
N ASN A 602 23.25 -33.23 4.96
CA ASN A 602 24.68 -33.33 4.61
C ASN A 602 25.56 -32.15 5.06
N LYS A 603 24.96 -31.09 5.61
CA LYS A 603 25.64 -29.85 6.01
C LYS A 603 25.46 -29.59 7.50
N LYS A 604 26.41 -30.05 8.33
CA LYS A 604 26.32 -29.96 9.79
C LYS A 604 26.42 -28.51 10.27
N PHE A 605 25.62 -28.14 11.26
CA PHE A 605 25.55 -26.76 11.76
C PHE A 605 26.48 -26.48 12.95
N ASP A 606 27.09 -27.52 13.53
CA ASP A 606 27.84 -27.49 14.78
C ASP A 606 28.94 -26.42 14.84
N SER A 607 29.74 -26.29 13.78
CA SER A 607 30.83 -25.30 13.74
C SER A 607 30.36 -23.84 13.78
N MET A 608 29.11 -23.57 13.37
CA MET A 608 28.54 -22.22 13.41
C MET A 608 28.12 -21.80 14.83
N LEU A 609 28.06 -22.76 15.77
CA LEU A 609 27.69 -22.52 17.17
C LEU A 609 28.90 -22.31 18.07
N ASN A 610 30.14 -22.34 17.57
CA ASN A 610 31.31 -22.00 18.37
C ASN A 610 31.32 -20.51 18.74
N ALA A 611 31.78 -20.19 19.95
CA ALA A 611 31.78 -18.82 20.49
C ALA A 611 32.67 -17.83 19.71
N ASP A 612 33.57 -18.34 18.86
CA ASP A 612 34.54 -17.57 18.08
C ASP A 612 34.39 -17.77 16.55
N ALA A 613 33.32 -18.44 16.11
CA ALA A 613 33.13 -18.87 14.71
C ALA A 613 33.10 -17.71 13.70
N CYS A 614 32.62 -16.52 14.10
CA CYS A 614 32.45 -15.37 13.24
C CYS A 614 33.34 -14.21 13.71
N GLY A 615 34.59 -14.19 13.24
CA GLY A 615 35.53 -13.11 13.51
C GLY A 615 35.99 -13.03 14.96
N GLY A 616 36.01 -14.17 15.69
CA GLY A 616 36.30 -14.19 17.13
C GLY A 616 35.08 -13.96 18.02
N HIS A 617 33.88 -13.98 17.44
CA HIS A 617 32.60 -13.80 18.11
C HIS A 617 31.56 -14.85 17.67
N GLU A 618 30.46 -14.93 18.43
CA GLU A 618 29.32 -15.76 18.09
C GLU A 618 28.69 -15.33 16.76
N CYS A 619 28.28 -16.30 15.93
CA CYS A 619 27.68 -15.97 14.63
C CYS A 619 26.26 -15.41 14.76
N PHE A 620 25.45 -15.93 15.69
CA PHE A 620 24.02 -15.64 15.77
C PHE A 620 23.60 -15.15 17.15
N ASP A 621 22.66 -14.21 17.18
CA ASP A 621 21.98 -13.79 18.40
C ASP A 621 20.97 -14.85 18.85
N SER A 622 20.28 -15.45 17.89
CA SER A 622 19.35 -16.56 18.10
C SER A 622 19.30 -17.51 16.91
N ILE A 623 18.96 -18.77 17.15
CA ILE A 623 18.60 -19.72 16.08
C ILE A 623 17.14 -20.19 16.23
N PHE A 624 16.43 -20.32 15.11
CA PHE A 624 15.06 -20.83 15.02
C PHE A 624 15.10 -22.29 14.60
N VAL A 625 15.08 -23.18 15.58
CA VAL A 625 15.25 -24.62 15.34
C VAL A 625 13.97 -25.16 14.70
N GLN A 626 14.01 -25.46 13.41
CA GLN A 626 12.86 -25.99 12.69
C GLN A 626 12.63 -27.45 13.10
N ASN A 627 11.77 -27.64 14.09
CA ASN A 627 11.40 -28.97 14.60
C ASN A 627 10.13 -29.49 13.90
N TYR A 628 10.12 -29.39 12.57
CA TYR A 628 9.10 -29.91 11.66
C TYR A 628 9.75 -30.45 10.37
N ASN A 629 8.99 -31.17 9.53
CA ASN A 629 9.45 -31.76 8.25
C ASN A 629 10.67 -32.73 8.29
N SER A 630 10.94 -33.37 9.44
CA SER A 630 12.00 -34.37 9.62
C SER A 630 11.50 -35.64 10.36
N ALA A 631 12.15 -36.79 10.15
CA ALA A 631 11.73 -38.05 10.76
C ALA A 631 12.22 -38.13 12.22
N LYS A 632 11.30 -38.29 13.20
CA LYS A 632 11.53 -38.44 14.66
C LYS A 632 11.73 -37.13 15.48
N MET A 633 10.87 -36.14 15.27
CA MET A 633 10.97 -34.84 15.97
C MET A 633 10.24 -34.83 17.32
N ASN A 634 10.99 -35.17 18.38
CA ASN A 634 10.62 -34.83 19.75
C ASN A 634 11.30 -33.49 20.12
N PRO A 635 10.54 -32.45 20.51
CA PRO A 635 11.10 -31.18 20.95
C PRO A 635 12.18 -31.30 22.04
N ASN A 636 12.06 -32.27 22.96
CA ASN A 636 13.08 -32.53 23.98
C ASN A 636 14.40 -33.02 23.36
N THR A 637 14.33 -33.87 22.33
CA THR A 637 15.54 -34.32 21.61
C THR A 637 16.21 -33.16 20.88
N ALA A 638 15.43 -32.29 20.23
CA ALA A 638 15.95 -31.09 19.59
C ALA A 638 16.62 -30.15 20.62
N TYR A 639 15.98 -29.93 21.77
CA TYR A 639 16.52 -29.16 22.89
C TYR A 639 17.86 -29.72 23.39
N ASP A 640 17.95 -31.03 23.62
CA ASP A 640 19.17 -31.70 24.08
C ASP A 640 20.31 -31.58 23.06
N ILE A 641 20.01 -31.73 21.77
CA ILE A 641 20.98 -31.58 20.69
C ILE A 641 21.55 -30.16 20.67
N VAL A 642 20.69 -29.14 20.67
CA VAL A 642 21.11 -27.74 20.58
C VAL A 642 21.90 -27.34 21.82
N THR A 643 21.43 -27.71 23.01
CA THR A 643 22.12 -27.44 24.28
C THR A 643 23.50 -28.09 24.32
N ARG A 644 23.61 -29.34 23.87
CA ARG A 644 24.89 -30.06 23.75
C ARG A 644 25.85 -29.34 22.80
N LEU A 645 25.37 -28.88 21.64
CA LEU A 645 26.20 -28.20 20.64
C LEU A 645 26.68 -26.82 21.12
N LEU A 646 25.78 -26.00 21.70
CA LEU A 646 26.15 -24.72 22.30
C LEU A 646 27.21 -24.90 23.42
N THR A 647 27.02 -25.90 24.27
CA THR A 647 27.99 -26.24 25.33
C THR A 647 29.34 -26.66 24.75
N ALA A 648 29.33 -27.51 23.72
CA ALA A 648 30.57 -27.97 23.06
C ALA A 648 31.32 -26.81 22.37
N GLY A 649 30.59 -25.84 21.81
CA GLY A 649 31.13 -24.62 21.21
C GLY A 649 31.50 -23.52 22.20
N ASN A 650 31.35 -23.76 23.51
CA ASN A 650 31.52 -22.77 24.58
C ASN A 650 30.68 -21.48 24.37
N ASN A 651 29.54 -21.61 23.68
CA ASN A 651 28.69 -20.51 23.30
C ASN A 651 27.55 -20.34 24.31
N THR A 652 27.59 -19.24 25.03
CA THR A 652 26.63 -18.91 26.10
C THR A 652 25.70 -17.75 25.72
N LYS A 653 25.94 -17.11 24.56
CA LYS A 653 25.20 -15.92 24.14
C LYS A 653 24.12 -16.22 23.13
N THR A 654 24.37 -17.11 22.16
CA THR A 654 23.37 -17.50 21.17
C THR A 654 22.19 -18.15 21.88
N LYS A 655 21.01 -17.54 21.73
CA LYS A 655 19.74 -18.11 22.18
C LYS A 655 19.22 -19.11 21.15
N PHE A 656 18.26 -19.93 21.53
CA PHE A 656 17.53 -20.71 20.55
C PHE A 656 16.05 -20.74 20.87
N VAL A 657 15.27 -20.94 19.82
CA VAL A 657 13.82 -20.86 19.81
C VAL A 657 13.30 -22.11 19.13
N MET A 658 12.27 -22.74 19.71
CA MET A 658 11.69 -23.96 19.14
C MET A 658 10.67 -23.61 18.06
N GLY A 659 10.88 -24.10 16.84
CA GLY A 659 10.00 -23.90 15.69
C GLY A 659 8.93 -24.99 15.54
N TYR A 660 7.71 -24.59 15.19
CA TYR A 660 6.55 -25.46 14.97
C TYR A 660 5.86 -25.16 13.64
N ASP A 661 5.27 -26.18 13.00
CA ASP A 661 4.42 -26.01 11.82
C ASP A 661 2.94 -25.99 12.23
N LEU A 662 2.22 -24.93 11.86
CA LEU A 662 0.79 -24.74 12.19
C LEU A 662 -0.16 -25.25 11.09
N ALA A 663 0.33 -25.73 9.94
CA ALA A 663 -0.51 -26.10 8.81
C ALA A 663 -1.40 -27.34 9.11
N SER A 664 -2.73 -27.16 9.06
CA SER A 664 -3.71 -28.24 9.15
C SER A 664 -4.43 -28.51 7.82
N GLY A 665 -3.86 -29.29 6.89
CA GLY A 665 -4.63 -29.88 5.77
C GLY A 665 -3.92 -30.15 4.43
N GLU A 666 -4.35 -31.25 3.79
CA GLU A 666 -3.97 -31.85 2.48
C GLU A 666 -2.55 -32.41 2.30
N TRP A 667 -1.51 -31.81 2.88
CA TRP A 667 -0.13 -32.34 2.80
C TRP A 667 0.31 -33.11 4.05
N ALA A 668 -0.53 -33.10 5.10
CA ALA A 668 -0.32 -33.78 6.39
C ALA A 668 -0.32 -35.32 6.32
N ASN A 669 -0.51 -35.93 5.15
CA ASN A 669 -0.51 -37.39 4.99
C ASN A 669 0.90 -38.00 4.96
N ASN A 670 1.97 -37.20 4.90
CA ASN A 670 3.35 -37.72 4.78
C ASN A 670 4.36 -37.24 5.83
N TYR A 671 3.97 -36.42 6.81
CA TYR A 671 4.88 -36.03 7.89
C TYR A 671 4.16 -36.12 9.23
N PRO A 672 4.63 -36.99 10.16
CA PRO A 672 3.98 -37.13 11.46
C PRO A 672 4.12 -35.82 12.22
N VAL A 673 2.98 -35.23 12.53
CA VAL A 673 2.81 -34.25 13.60
C VAL A 673 3.40 -34.87 14.88
N ILE A 674 4.56 -34.36 15.26
CA ILE A 674 5.09 -34.13 16.60
C ILE A 674 5.09 -35.31 17.59
N GLY A 675 6.29 -35.62 18.10
CA GLY A 675 6.62 -36.70 19.03
C GLY A 675 6.10 -36.55 20.47
N TRP A 676 4.79 -36.52 20.66
CA TRP A 676 4.16 -37.16 21.82
C TRP A 676 3.24 -38.25 21.29
N GLU A 677 3.55 -39.50 21.61
CA GLU A 677 2.72 -40.64 21.23
C GLU A 677 1.27 -40.43 21.69
N SER A 678 0.34 -40.55 20.74
CA SER A 678 -1.04 -41.02 20.89
C SER A 678 -2.17 -40.11 21.42
N GLU A 679 -1.95 -38.91 21.95
CA GLU A 679 -3.04 -38.20 22.67
C GLU A 679 -3.77 -37.05 21.95
N THR A 680 -3.31 -36.54 20.80
CA THR A 680 -4.05 -35.44 20.11
C THR A 680 -4.09 -35.63 18.60
N ASN A 681 -5.04 -36.42 18.11
CA ASN A 681 -5.47 -36.35 16.71
C ASN A 681 -6.41 -35.14 16.55
N GLY A 682 -5.96 -34.08 15.88
CA GLY A 682 -6.78 -32.88 15.64
C GLY A 682 -5.99 -31.72 15.05
N SER A 683 -6.69 -30.70 14.56
CA SER A 683 -6.09 -29.49 13.99
C SER A 683 -5.30 -28.63 14.99
N ASP A 684 -5.41 -28.94 16.28
CA ASP A 684 -4.88 -28.11 17.37
C ASP A 684 -3.62 -28.72 18.03
N ALA A 685 -3.19 -29.90 17.56
CA ALA A 685 -2.07 -30.66 18.10
C ALA A 685 -0.74 -29.86 18.16
N PRO A 686 -0.38 -29.01 17.18
CA PRO A 686 0.84 -28.20 17.25
C PRO A 686 0.88 -27.24 18.44
N ILE A 687 -0.21 -26.51 18.70
CA ILE A 687 -0.28 -25.53 19.80
C ILE A 687 -0.26 -26.24 21.16
N VAL A 688 -0.96 -27.37 21.29
CA VAL A 688 -0.94 -28.18 22.52
C VAL A 688 0.47 -28.70 22.80
N SER A 689 1.18 -29.20 21.78
CA SER A 689 2.55 -29.67 21.96
C SER A 689 3.51 -28.52 22.30
N ALA A 690 3.37 -27.38 21.64
CA ALA A 690 4.21 -26.21 21.90
C ALA A 690 4.03 -25.70 23.34
N THR A 691 2.78 -25.54 23.78
CA THR A 691 2.47 -25.06 25.14
C THR A 691 2.93 -26.05 26.21
N LYS A 692 2.79 -27.37 25.99
CA LYS A 692 3.29 -28.39 26.92
C LYS A 692 4.81 -28.33 27.05
N PHE A 693 5.51 -28.29 25.92
CA PHE A 693 6.96 -28.20 25.92
C PHE A 693 7.45 -26.89 26.55
N ALA A 694 6.84 -25.76 26.23
CA ALA A 694 7.18 -24.47 26.79
C ALA A 694 6.94 -24.39 28.31
N LYS A 695 5.95 -25.12 28.86
CA LYS A 695 5.78 -25.24 30.32
C LYS A 695 6.95 -25.97 30.99
N GLU A 696 7.58 -26.91 30.30
CA GLU A 696 8.75 -27.66 30.79
C GLU A 696 10.05 -26.88 30.57
N HIS A 697 10.14 -26.09 29.50
CA HIS A 697 11.33 -25.34 29.07
C HIS A 697 11.04 -23.84 28.98
N GLN A 698 10.90 -23.22 30.15
CA GLN A 698 10.62 -21.79 30.29
C GLN A 698 11.82 -20.91 29.90
N ASP A 699 12.99 -21.47 29.64
CA ASP A 699 14.22 -20.76 29.30
C ASP A 699 14.32 -20.38 27.81
N ILE A 700 13.55 -21.02 26.93
CA ILE A 700 13.54 -20.76 25.49
C ILE A 700 12.20 -20.22 24.98
N GLY A 701 12.23 -19.59 23.81
CA GLY A 701 11.03 -19.09 23.12
C GLY A 701 10.39 -20.12 22.19
N ALA A 702 9.29 -19.71 21.55
CA ALA A 702 8.60 -20.49 20.53
C ALA A 702 8.37 -19.70 19.24
N PHE A 703 8.34 -20.41 18.13
CA PHE A 703 8.28 -19.82 16.80
C PHE A 703 7.43 -20.68 15.84
N VAL A 704 6.78 -20.07 14.85
CA VAL A 704 5.91 -20.80 13.91
C VAL A 704 6.21 -20.55 12.43
N TRP A 705 6.13 -21.64 11.65
CA TRP A 705 5.92 -21.63 10.21
C TRP A 705 4.43 -21.93 9.96
N GLN A 706 3.59 -20.97 9.59
CA GLN A 706 3.85 -19.53 9.55
C GLN A 706 2.75 -18.75 10.27
N ALA A 707 3.00 -17.50 10.63
CA ALA A 707 2.11 -16.69 11.45
C ALA A 707 0.73 -16.49 10.80
N GLU A 708 0.62 -16.49 9.47
CA GLU A 708 -0.67 -16.42 8.76
C GLU A 708 -1.58 -17.64 9.01
N GLN A 709 -1.00 -18.75 9.46
CA GLN A 709 -1.75 -19.95 9.82
C GLN A 709 -2.25 -19.88 11.27
N ASP A 710 -1.73 -18.95 12.08
CA ASP A 710 -2.29 -18.63 13.38
C ASP A 710 -3.60 -17.85 13.15
N LYS A 711 -4.74 -18.48 13.46
CA LYS A 711 -6.06 -17.91 13.14
C LYS A 711 -6.43 -16.84 14.15
N PHE A 712 -6.06 -15.60 13.85
CA PHE A 712 -6.49 -14.40 14.57
C PHE A 712 -8.03 -14.32 14.58
N GLY A 713 -8.63 -14.27 15.77
CA GLY A 713 -10.05 -14.56 16.00
C GLY A 713 -11.04 -13.95 14.98
N GLY A 714 -11.75 -14.82 14.25
CA GLY A 714 -12.79 -14.46 13.29
C GLY A 714 -13.54 -15.70 12.77
N ALA A 715 -14.87 -15.63 12.74
CA ALA A 715 -15.78 -16.76 12.55
C ALA A 715 -15.70 -17.46 11.17
N SER A 716 -14.79 -18.42 10.98
CA SER A 716 -14.95 -19.55 10.04
C SER A 716 -13.89 -20.63 10.27
N ASN A 717 -14.29 -21.60 11.09
CA ASN A 717 -13.52 -22.68 11.70
C ASN A 717 -12.79 -23.65 10.75
N LYS A 718 -11.58 -24.04 11.17
CA LYS A 718 -11.03 -25.42 11.29
C LYS A 718 -9.54 -25.30 11.65
N GLY A 719 -9.18 -25.32 12.94
CA GLY A 719 -7.81 -25.08 13.42
C GLY A 719 -7.72 -24.38 14.79
N VAL A 720 -8.70 -24.59 15.66
CA VAL A 720 -8.85 -23.82 16.91
C VAL A 720 -8.95 -24.79 18.07
N MET A 721 -8.06 -24.68 19.06
CA MET A 721 -8.20 -25.36 20.35
C MET A 721 -9.58 -25.05 20.93
N THR A 722 -10.46 -26.06 20.99
CA THR A 722 -11.75 -25.95 21.67
C THR A 722 -11.67 -26.61 23.04
N THR A 723 -11.09 -25.89 24.01
CA THR A 723 -11.23 -26.25 25.43
C THR A 723 -12.17 -25.28 26.12
N GLY A 724 -13.46 -25.36 25.78
CA GLY A 724 -14.52 -24.56 26.40
C GLY A 724 -14.58 -23.11 25.90
N ASN A 725 -15.67 -22.77 25.21
CA ASN A 725 -16.18 -21.45 24.78
C ASN A 725 -15.26 -20.36 24.19
N ASP A 726 -13.94 -20.41 24.32
CA ASP A 726 -13.01 -19.39 23.83
C ASP A 726 -12.01 -20.01 22.84
N SER A 727 -11.86 -19.37 21.69
CA SER A 727 -10.93 -19.73 20.63
C SER A 727 -9.56 -19.06 20.86
N TYR A 728 -8.48 -19.85 21.04
CA TYR A 728 -7.14 -19.35 21.36
C TYR A 728 -6.15 -19.48 20.18
N SER A 729 -5.41 -18.40 19.88
CA SER A 729 -4.29 -18.37 18.92
C SER A 729 -3.00 -18.92 19.56
N PHE A 730 -2.01 -19.30 18.74
CA PHE A 730 -0.69 -19.74 19.20
C PHE A 730 -0.02 -18.66 20.06
N ALA A 731 0.04 -17.42 19.57
CA ALA A 731 0.70 -16.34 20.30
C ALA A 731 0.04 -16.06 21.65
N HIS A 732 -1.30 -16.11 21.73
CA HIS A 732 -2.02 -15.94 22.98
C HIS A 732 -1.70 -17.07 23.98
N ALA A 733 -1.73 -18.32 23.51
CA ALA A 733 -1.41 -19.48 24.35
C ALA A 733 0.03 -19.42 24.88
N MET A 734 0.98 -18.97 24.07
CA MET A 734 2.37 -18.80 24.50
C MET A 734 2.54 -17.64 25.49
N LYS A 735 1.82 -16.52 25.31
CA LYS A 735 1.81 -15.41 26.28
C LYS A 735 1.34 -15.88 27.66
N GLU A 736 0.28 -16.67 27.71
CA GLU A 736 -0.21 -17.25 28.97
C GLU A 736 0.83 -18.17 29.61
N VAL A 737 1.45 -19.07 28.82
CA VAL A 737 2.46 -20.02 29.31
C VAL A 737 3.71 -19.30 29.85
N TYR A 738 4.13 -18.21 29.20
CA TYR A 738 5.27 -17.41 29.63
C TYR A 738 4.91 -16.30 30.64
N ASN A 739 3.64 -16.19 31.03
CA ASN A 739 3.13 -15.15 31.94
C ASN A 739 3.51 -13.72 31.48
N ILE A 740 3.46 -13.49 30.17
CA ILE A 740 3.72 -12.19 29.53
C ILE A 740 2.42 -11.40 29.54
N LYS A 741 2.44 -10.21 30.15
CA LYS A 741 1.27 -9.34 30.31
C LYS A 741 0.87 -8.61 29.04
#